data_AF-J2JHB9-F1
#
_entry.id   AF-J2JHB9-F1
#
_cell.length_a   1.000
_cell.length_b   1.000
_cell.length_c   1.000
_cell.angle_alpha   90.00
_cell.angle_beta   90.00
_cell.angle_gamma   90.00
#
_symmetry.space_group_name_H-M   'P 1'
#
loop_
_entity.id
_entity.type
_entity.pdbx_description
1 polymer ?
#
loop_
_entity_poly.entity_id
_entity_poly.type
_entity_poly.pdbx_seq_one_letter_code
_entity_poly.pdbx_strand_id
1 'polypeptide(L)'
;MSLSFGLSIEVSEQYDFNKNSLSKIRQNPWVKNQWPLVYFIQNETQRIAYVGESTNAYSRIKNHLSNPNKSSVLNKISVIGSDKFNKSATLDIESNLIQYITSEGTYQLQNGNYGLINHNYYQQDLYKDLFKEIWNKLIEKKIVSKSLTEIENSELFKYSPYKALNEDQYHSVLEILSGLCVKESNRIFIKGSAGTGKTILATYLIKLLHSDISESTLEEYNDDELREINYIRSFQSKYPDAKIGLVIAMTSLRESLKNVFRKIPGLKPSMIINPSETFNLKEKYDLLIIDEAHRLRQYKNIGWMGAFKKNNQKLGLDDTGNELDWILANSKNQIFFYDSAQSVKPSDIDGNHFDRLLNDSNTLNLQLTSQMRVKGGNNYISFVDELLHTKRKTTEFFKIENYELVNFDSLNDLYTELGKRDKIHGLSRLVAGYSWAWASKNDKKAIDIEIDGLQFQWNQTERDWVNSPNAFHEVGSIHTVQGYDLNYTGVIFGREIDYDKKTGEIVVNAKMYFDKYGKNGIKTPEDLRVYIINIYKTIMYRGIKGTFIYACNEGLRNYLKNNIETFKNEIPFRILPFAEVKPYVNSVPLVDITAAAGSFSDLQIHSDFKWVELPFHITTKEGYFVCKIEGESMNKIIPNGSYCLFKKDSGGSRNGKIVLVESMNIQDADFGAGYTIKEYHSTKNIENDQWDHQAIVLKPLSYNIEYNDIELVDDEFENLKVIGIFECVL
;
A
#
# COMPACT_ATOMS: atom_id res chain seq x y z
N MET A 1 -10.59 17.15 18.65
CA MET A 1 -10.45 16.98 20.11
C MET A 1 -10.21 15.49 20.35
N SER A 2 -8.95 15.05 20.52
CA SER A 2 -8.64 13.63 20.68
C SER A 2 -9.04 13.19 22.08
N LEU A 3 -10.11 12.42 22.20
CA LEU A 3 -10.45 11.74 23.44
C LEU A 3 -9.32 10.74 23.74
N SER A 4 -8.67 10.87 24.89
CA SER A 4 -7.65 9.92 25.36
C SER A 4 -8.34 8.59 25.72
N PHE A 5 -8.51 7.70 24.75
CA PHE A 5 -9.16 6.40 24.91
C PHE A 5 -8.39 5.43 25.82
N GLY A 6 -7.10 5.65 26.06
CA GLY A 6 -6.24 4.75 26.85
C GLY A 6 -6.71 4.50 28.29
N LEU A 7 -7.50 5.42 28.87
CA LEU A 7 -8.09 5.31 30.21
C LEU A 7 -9.43 4.53 30.25
N SER A 8 -10.01 4.22 29.09
CA SER A 8 -11.37 3.65 28.98
C SER A 8 -11.43 2.15 28.67
N ILE A 9 -10.31 1.52 28.28
CA ILE A 9 -10.26 0.10 27.89
C ILE A 9 -9.54 -0.72 28.96
N GLU A 10 -10.18 -1.78 29.41
CA GLU A 10 -9.62 -2.77 30.33
C GLU A 10 -9.54 -4.13 29.64
N VAL A 11 -8.34 -4.69 29.56
CA VAL A 11 -8.11 -6.10 29.24
C VAL A 11 -7.76 -6.79 30.56
N SER A 12 -8.63 -7.69 31.02
CA SER A 12 -8.45 -8.37 32.30
C SER A 12 -7.17 -9.22 32.32
N GLU A 13 -6.70 -9.54 33.52
CA GLU A 13 -5.81 -10.69 33.69
C GLU A 13 -6.48 -11.98 33.19
N GLN A 14 -5.67 -12.96 32.78
CA GLN A 14 -6.19 -14.23 32.30
C GLN A 14 -6.77 -15.05 33.45
N TYR A 15 -8.02 -15.49 33.32
CA TYR A 15 -8.65 -16.46 34.21
C TYR A 15 -8.49 -17.87 33.63
N ASP A 16 -8.44 -18.90 34.49
CA ASP A 16 -8.55 -20.27 34.01
C ASP A 16 -9.96 -20.51 33.45
N PHE A 17 -10.05 -21.10 32.26
CA PHE A 17 -11.32 -21.44 31.61
C PHE A 17 -11.84 -22.78 32.15
N ASN A 18 -12.37 -22.76 33.38
CA ASN A 18 -12.99 -23.92 34.01
C ASN A 18 -14.13 -23.51 34.95
N LYS A 19 -14.93 -24.49 35.40
CA LYS A 19 -16.10 -24.24 36.26
C LYS A 19 -15.74 -23.58 37.60
N ASN A 20 -14.54 -23.80 38.13
CA ASN A 20 -14.10 -23.25 39.43
C ASN A 20 -13.82 -21.74 39.34
N SER A 21 -13.37 -21.26 38.19
CA SER A 21 -13.05 -19.85 37.94
C SER A 21 -14.26 -18.98 37.59
N LEU A 22 -15.44 -19.58 37.33
CA LEU A 22 -16.66 -18.83 37.02
C LEU A 22 -17.04 -17.81 38.10
N SER A 23 -16.79 -18.13 39.37
CA SER A 23 -17.05 -17.22 40.50
C SER A 23 -16.14 -15.99 40.45
N LYS A 24 -14.86 -16.17 40.09
CA LYS A 24 -13.89 -15.09 39.91
C LYS A 24 -14.23 -14.22 38.69
N ILE A 25 -14.56 -14.85 37.56
CA ILE A 25 -14.97 -14.14 36.34
C ILE A 25 -16.24 -13.29 36.60
N ARG A 26 -17.20 -13.82 37.38
CA ARG A 26 -18.42 -13.08 37.77
C ARG A 26 -18.13 -11.83 38.60
N GLN A 27 -16.99 -11.76 39.30
CA GLN A 27 -16.61 -10.57 40.07
C GLN A 27 -16.02 -9.45 39.21
N ASN A 28 -15.63 -9.73 37.96
CA ASN A 28 -15.18 -8.70 37.03
C ASN A 28 -16.28 -7.63 36.85
N PRO A 29 -15.98 -6.32 36.98
CA PRO A 29 -16.99 -5.27 36.94
C PRO A 29 -17.85 -5.27 35.67
N TRP A 30 -17.26 -5.54 34.51
CA TRP A 30 -17.96 -5.57 33.22
C TRP A 30 -18.94 -6.75 33.15
N VAL A 31 -18.51 -7.92 33.62
CA VAL A 31 -19.34 -9.15 33.67
C VAL A 31 -20.46 -9.01 34.70
N LYS A 32 -20.14 -8.53 35.91
CA LYS A 32 -21.07 -8.41 37.03
C LYS A 32 -22.24 -7.48 36.70
N ASN A 33 -21.94 -6.35 36.07
CA ASN A 33 -22.90 -5.31 35.76
C ASN A 33 -23.57 -5.48 34.39
N GLN A 34 -23.30 -6.61 33.68
CA GLN A 34 -23.89 -6.93 32.38
C GLN A 34 -23.65 -5.85 31.31
N TRP A 35 -22.45 -5.27 31.29
CA TRP A 35 -22.04 -4.41 30.19
C TRP A 35 -21.83 -5.23 28.91
N PRO A 36 -22.14 -4.67 27.72
CA PRO A 36 -21.63 -5.22 26.47
C PRO A 36 -20.11 -5.34 26.57
N LEU A 37 -19.59 -6.53 26.27
CA LEU A 37 -18.16 -6.80 26.34
C LEU A 37 -17.72 -7.81 25.29
N VAL A 38 -16.41 -7.88 25.08
CA VAL A 38 -15.77 -8.88 24.23
C VAL A 38 -14.89 -9.77 25.10
N TYR A 39 -14.80 -11.06 24.80
CA TYR A 39 -13.98 -12.02 25.51
C TYR A 39 -13.15 -12.85 24.54
N PHE A 40 -11.97 -13.24 25.01
CA PHE A 40 -11.02 -14.06 24.26
C PHE A 40 -10.70 -15.32 25.06
N ILE A 41 -11.07 -16.48 24.53
CA ILE A 41 -10.80 -17.78 25.14
C ILE A 41 -9.69 -18.45 24.34
N GLN A 42 -8.65 -18.94 24.99
CA GLN A 42 -7.46 -19.45 24.31
C GLN A 42 -6.92 -20.74 24.94
N ASN A 43 -6.13 -21.46 24.16
CA ASN A 43 -5.14 -22.42 24.62
C ASN A 43 -3.78 -22.04 24.04
N GLU A 44 -2.87 -21.59 24.90
CA GLU A 44 -1.53 -21.13 24.50
C GLU A 44 -0.66 -22.26 23.97
N THR A 45 -0.79 -23.47 24.52
CA THR A 45 0.01 -24.64 24.12
C THR A 45 -0.41 -25.15 22.74
N GLN A 46 -1.72 -25.26 22.50
CA GLN A 46 -2.27 -25.74 21.23
C GLN A 46 -2.43 -24.64 20.19
N ARG A 47 -2.21 -23.37 20.56
CA ARG A 47 -2.35 -22.19 19.70
C ARG A 47 -3.72 -22.14 19.03
N ILE A 48 -4.78 -22.42 19.79
CA ILE A 48 -6.16 -22.24 19.35
C ILE A 48 -6.86 -21.18 20.19
N ALA A 49 -7.84 -20.49 19.62
CA ALA A 49 -8.63 -19.51 20.36
C ALA A 49 -10.06 -19.35 19.84
N TYR A 50 -10.87 -18.61 20.60
CA TYR A 50 -12.24 -18.24 20.32
C TYR A 50 -12.43 -16.78 20.74
N VAL A 51 -12.94 -15.94 19.84
CA VAL A 51 -13.35 -14.56 20.14
C VAL A 51 -14.87 -14.55 20.26
N GLY A 52 -15.43 -13.85 21.24
CA GLY A 52 -16.86 -13.71 21.37
C GLY A 52 -17.28 -12.38 21.95
N GLU A 53 -18.44 -11.85 21.57
CA GLU A 53 -19.09 -10.75 22.30
C GLU A 53 -20.32 -11.22 23.08
N SER A 54 -20.72 -10.46 24.10
CA SER A 54 -22.00 -10.67 24.78
C SER A 54 -22.42 -9.47 25.63
N THR A 55 -23.75 -9.27 25.74
CA THR A 55 -24.37 -8.45 26.80
C THR A 55 -24.61 -9.24 28.09
N ASN A 56 -24.51 -10.57 28.05
CA ASN A 56 -24.60 -11.46 29.21
C ASN A 56 -23.46 -12.48 29.19
N ALA A 57 -22.24 -11.97 29.38
CA ALA A 57 -21.02 -12.75 29.31
C ALA A 57 -21.00 -13.93 30.29
N TYR A 58 -21.54 -13.78 31.50
CA TYR A 58 -21.57 -14.88 32.47
C TYR A 58 -22.36 -16.10 31.96
N SER A 59 -23.55 -15.88 31.40
CA SER A 59 -24.36 -16.94 30.81
C SER A 59 -23.66 -17.56 29.60
N ARG A 60 -23.10 -16.72 28.71
CA ARG A 60 -22.40 -17.17 27.51
C ARG A 60 -21.17 -18.02 27.82
N ILE A 61 -20.35 -17.60 28.79
CA ILE A 61 -19.17 -18.36 29.26
C ILE A 61 -19.60 -19.69 29.90
N LYS A 62 -20.68 -19.69 30.68
CA LYS A 62 -21.26 -20.93 31.24
C LYS A 62 -21.70 -21.90 30.14
N ASN A 63 -22.29 -21.40 29.05
CA ASN A 63 -22.68 -22.22 27.91
C ASN A 63 -21.46 -22.81 27.20
N HIS A 64 -20.41 -22.02 26.96
CA HIS A 64 -19.15 -22.54 26.38
C HIS A 64 -18.51 -23.62 27.26
N LEU A 65 -18.55 -23.48 28.59
CA LEU A 65 -18.05 -24.50 29.53
C LEU A 65 -18.92 -25.77 29.58
N SER A 66 -20.16 -25.71 29.13
CA SER A 66 -21.04 -26.87 28.99
C SER A 66 -20.80 -27.63 27.68
N ASN A 67 -20.16 -27.00 26.68
CA ASN A 67 -19.82 -27.63 25.42
C ASN A 67 -18.50 -28.43 25.56
N PRO A 68 -18.52 -29.78 25.42
CA PRO A 68 -17.33 -30.60 25.59
C PRO A 68 -16.22 -30.30 24.57
N ASN A 69 -16.58 -29.93 23.34
CA ASN A 69 -15.62 -29.66 22.25
C ASN A 69 -14.84 -28.35 22.48
N LYS A 70 -15.41 -27.40 23.25
CA LYS A 70 -14.74 -26.15 23.63
C LYS A 70 -14.01 -26.29 24.97
N SER A 71 -14.69 -26.80 25.99
CA SER A 71 -14.17 -26.92 27.37
C SER A 71 -13.02 -27.91 27.54
N SER A 72 -12.89 -28.92 26.66
CA SER A 72 -11.78 -29.87 26.70
C SER A 72 -10.50 -29.34 26.07
N VAL A 73 -10.60 -28.29 25.25
CA VAL A 73 -9.49 -27.82 24.40
C VAL A 73 -9.03 -26.42 24.79
N LEU A 74 -9.93 -25.53 25.22
CA LEU A 74 -9.59 -24.17 25.66
C LEU A 74 -9.30 -24.13 27.18
N ASN A 75 -8.37 -23.29 27.64
CA ASN A 75 -7.91 -23.32 29.04
C ASN A 75 -7.75 -21.95 29.73
N LYS A 76 -7.76 -20.85 28.99
CA LYS A 76 -7.66 -19.48 29.53
C LYS A 76 -8.74 -18.59 28.93
N ILE A 77 -9.19 -17.58 29.67
CA ILE A 77 -10.12 -16.55 29.19
C ILE A 77 -9.71 -15.16 29.68
N SER A 78 -9.77 -14.19 28.78
CA SER A 78 -9.60 -12.77 29.05
C SER A 78 -10.89 -12.02 28.70
N VAL A 79 -11.24 -11.02 29.51
CA VAL A 79 -12.39 -10.13 29.28
C VAL A 79 -11.86 -8.76 28.85
N ILE A 80 -12.43 -8.24 27.78
CA ILE A 80 -12.15 -6.91 27.24
C ILE A 80 -13.40 -6.06 27.50
N GLY A 81 -13.27 -5.02 28.32
CA GLY A 81 -14.36 -4.13 28.71
C GLY A 81 -14.01 -2.67 28.49
N SER A 82 -15.04 -1.85 28.28
CA SER A 82 -14.91 -0.39 28.19
C SER A 82 -16.24 0.29 28.48
N ASP A 83 -16.20 1.48 29.08
CA ASP A 83 -17.38 2.32 29.31
C ASP A 83 -17.98 2.89 28.01
N LYS A 84 -17.25 2.75 26.88
CA LYS A 84 -17.71 3.13 25.54
C LYS A 84 -18.40 2.01 24.79
N PHE A 85 -18.38 0.77 25.29
CA PHE A 85 -18.95 -0.37 24.59
C PHE A 85 -20.48 -0.31 24.58
N ASN A 86 -21.03 -0.44 23.38
CA ASN A 86 -22.44 -0.74 23.13
C ASN A 86 -22.51 -2.00 22.26
N LYS A 87 -23.71 -2.58 22.08
CA LYS A 87 -23.88 -3.85 21.37
C LYS A 87 -23.30 -3.83 19.95
N SER A 88 -23.54 -2.75 19.19
CA SER A 88 -23.03 -2.62 17.82
C SER A 88 -21.50 -2.50 17.81
N ALA A 89 -20.93 -1.76 18.77
CA ALA A 89 -19.48 -1.62 18.89
C ALA A 89 -18.80 -2.94 19.28
N THR A 90 -19.38 -3.75 20.18
CA THR A 90 -18.78 -5.03 20.57
C THR A 90 -18.82 -6.05 19.44
N LEU A 91 -19.86 -6.02 18.60
CA LEU A 91 -19.97 -6.84 17.39
C LEU A 91 -18.90 -6.45 16.34
N ASP A 92 -18.67 -5.15 16.13
CA ASP A 92 -17.61 -4.67 15.23
C ASP A 92 -16.22 -5.02 15.77
N ILE A 93 -15.99 -4.84 17.08
CA ILE A 93 -14.71 -5.21 17.72
C ILE A 93 -14.46 -6.72 17.64
N GLU A 94 -15.47 -7.55 17.88
CA GLU A 94 -15.37 -9.01 17.71
C GLU A 94 -14.99 -9.36 16.27
N SER A 95 -15.71 -8.81 15.29
CA SER A 95 -15.45 -9.06 13.86
C SER A 95 -14.02 -8.66 13.47
N ASN A 96 -13.56 -7.49 13.93
CA ASN A 96 -12.18 -7.05 13.71
C ASN A 96 -11.17 -7.97 14.43
N LEU A 97 -11.40 -8.34 15.69
CA LEU A 97 -10.49 -9.26 16.40
C LEU A 97 -10.38 -10.62 15.69
N ILE A 98 -11.49 -11.17 15.17
CA ILE A 98 -11.49 -12.40 14.38
C ILE A 98 -10.59 -12.22 13.15
N GLN A 99 -10.85 -11.19 12.36
CA GLN A 99 -10.10 -10.90 11.12
C GLN A 99 -8.60 -10.71 11.37
N TYR A 100 -8.23 -9.92 12.38
CA TYR A 100 -6.84 -9.57 12.67
C TYR A 100 -6.09 -10.73 13.34
N ILE A 101 -6.67 -11.44 14.32
CA ILE A 101 -6.00 -12.55 15.00
C ILE A 101 -5.74 -13.72 14.03
N THR A 102 -6.70 -14.05 13.17
CA THR A 102 -6.48 -15.09 12.15
C THR A 102 -5.35 -14.72 11.20
N SER A 103 -5.19 -13.43 10.88
CA SER A 103 -4.16 -12.95 9.96
C SER A 103 -2.79 -12.76 10.62
N GLU A 104 -2.77 -12.53 11.93
CA GLU A 104 -1.55 -12.40 12.72
C GLU A 104 -0.81 -13.75 12.82
N GLY A 105 -1.57 -14.84 12.99
CA GLY A 105 -1.10 -16.22 12.89
C GLY A 105 -0.68 -16.88 14.20
N THR A 106 -0.79 -16.21 15.35
CA THR A 106 -0.49 -16.79 16.67
C THR A 106 -1.53 -17.83 17.08
N TYR A 107 -2.80 -17.64 16.72
CA TYR A 107 -3.89 -18.57 17.07
C TYR A 107 -4.70 -18.99 15.86
N GLN A 108 -5.09 -20.26 15.84
CA GLN A 108 -6.14 -20.79 14.99
C GLN A 108 -7.50 -20.57 15.66
N LEU A 109 -8.35 -19.70 15.09
CA LEU A 109 -9.68 -19.43 15.64
C LEU A 109 -10.66 -20.57 15.38
N GLN A 110 -11.47 -20.89 16.39
CA GLN A 110 -12.54 -21.88 16.32
C GLN A 110 -13.85 -21.31 15.81
N ASN A 111 -14.16 -20.04 16.06
CA ASN A 111 -15.28 -19.36 15.43
C ASN A 111 -14.93 -18.93 14.00
N GLY A 112 -15.86 -19.17 13.07
CA GLY A 112 -15.67 -19.06 11.63
C GLY A 112 -16.47 -17.92 10.98
N ASN A 113 -16.26 -17.78 9.66
CA ASN A 113 -16.74 -16.74 8.73
C ASN A 113 -18.23 -16.36 8.71
N TYR A 114 -19.08 -17.06 9.45
CA TYR A 114 -20.52 -16.88 9.35
C TYR A 114 -20.91 -15.48 9.79
N GLY A 115 -21.68 -14.77 8.97
CA GLY A 115 -22.20 -13.45 9.33
C GLY A 115 -21.15 -12.35 9.61
N LEU A 116 -19.89 -12.51 9.17
CA LEU A 116 -18.88 -11.44 9.24
C LEU A 116 -19.22 -10.32 8.25
N ILE A 117 -20.13 -9.43 8.65
CA ILE A 117 -20.62 -8.31 7.87
C ILE A 117 -20.18 -7.00 8.53
N ASN A 118 -19.69 -6.06 7.73
CA ASN A 118 -19.45 -4.71 8.19
C ASN A 118 -20.78 -3.99 8.36
N HIS A 119 -21.06 -3.54 9.58
CA HIS A 119 -22.24 -2.75 9.89
C HIS A 119 -21.87 -1.28 10.10
N ASN A 120 -22.72 -0.37 9.60
CA ASN A 120 -22.65 1.04 9.96
C ASN A 120 -23.38 1.26 11.28
N TYR A 121 -22.79 2.01 12.20
CA TYR A 121 -23.43 2.35 13.47
C TYR A 121 -22.99 3.70 14.01
N TYR A 122 -23.75 4.21 14.98
CA TYR A 122 -23.53 5.55 15.54
C TYR A 122 -22.10 5.71 16.08
N GLN A 123 -21.42 6.76 15.62
CA GLN A 123 -20.04 7.10 16.00
C GLN A 123 -18.97 6.03 15.68
N GLN A 124 -19.19 5.16 14.70
CA GLN A 124 -18.24 4.11 14.29
C GLN A 124 -16.79 4.59 14.13
N ASP A 125 -16.55 5.79 13.59
CA ASP A 125 -15.19 6.33 13.46
C ASP A 125 -14.46 6.51 14.79
N LEU A 126 -15.18 6.83 15.87
CA LEU A 126 -14.59 6.90 17.23
C LEU A 126 -14.11 5.52 17.72
N TYR A 127 -14.74 4.44 17.26
CA TYR A 127 -14.39 3.08 17.63
C TYR A 127 -13.19 2.53 16.86
N LYS A 128 -12.83 3.11 15.70
CA LYS A 128 -11.61 2.73 14.97
C LYS A 128 -10.35 2.99 15.80
N ASP A 129 -10.30 4.13 16.48
CA ASP A 129 -9.18 4.44 17.39
C ASP A 129 -9.24 3.59 18.66
N LEU A 130 -10.45 3.27 19.14
CA LEU A 130 -10.64 2.33 20.25
C LEU A 130 -10.07 0.93 19.93
N PHE A 131 -10.28 0.42 18.71
CA PHE A 131 -9.74 -0.88 18.29
C PHE A 131 -8.21 -0.89 18.27
N LYS A 132 -7.57 0.20 17.83
CA LYS A 132 -6.09 0.34 17.87
C LYS A 132 -5.57 0.22 19.31
N GLU A 133 -6.23 0.88 20.25
CA GLU A 133 -5.88 0.80 21.67
C GLU A 133 -6.11 -0.60 22.27
N ILE A 134 -7.21 -1.28 21.89
CA ILE A 134 -7.44 -2.68 22.26
C ILE A 134 -6.29 -3.55 21.75
N TRP A 135 -5.91 -3.40 20.48
CA TRP A 135 -4.83 -4.17 19.87
C TRP A 135 -3.48 -3.95 20.57
N ASN A 136 -3.15 -2.70 20.88
CA ASN A 136 -1.92 -2.36 21.63
C ASN A 136 -1.90 -3.04 23.00
N LYS A 137 -3.02 -3.03 23.74
CA LYS A 137 -3.13 -3.74 25.03
C LYS A 137 -3.00 -5.25 24.87
N LEU A 138 -3.50 -5.85 23.77
CA LEU A 138 -3.29 -7.27 23.50
C LEU A 138 -1.81 -7.60 23.23
N ILE A 139 -1.05 -6.70 22.59
CA ILE A 139 0.41 -6.82 22.43
C ILE A 139 1.11 -6.71 23.79
N GLU A 140 0.76 -5.71 24.62
CA GLU A 140 1.32 -5.52 25.96
C GLU A 140 1.10 -6.75 26.86
N LYS A 141 -0.09 -7.35 26.78
CA LYS A 141 -0.45 -8.60 27.48
C LYS A 141 0.14 -9.86 26.83
N LYS A 142 0.92 -9.72 25.75
CA LYS A 142 1.54 -10.82 24.98
C LYS A 142 0.54 -11.86 24.45
N ILE A 143 -0.69 -11.43 24.20
CA ILE A 143 -1.71 -12.26 23.55
C ILE A 143 -1.41 -12.33 22.05
N VAL A 144 -1.02 -11.21 21.43
CA VAL A 144 -0.58 -11.15 20.03
C VAL A 144 0.80 -10.49 19.95
N SER A 145 1.49 -10.62 18.81
CA SER A 145 2.88 -10.16 18.66
C SER A 145 3.08 -9.07 17.62
N LYS A 146 2.28 -9.04 16.55
CA LYS A 146 2.46 -8.10 15.42
C LYS A 146 1.60 -6.85 15.57
N SER A 147 2.11 -5.72 15.07
CA SER A 147 1.34 -4.48 14.95
C SER A 147 0.22 -4.61 13.91
N LEU A 148 -0.79 -3.74 14.00
CA LEU A 148 -1.88 -3.67 13.00
C LEU A 148 -1.32 -3.44 11.59
N THR A 149 -0.36 -2.52 11.44
CA THR A 149 0.26 -2.19 10.15
C THR A 149 0.96 -3.41 9.51
N GLU A 150 1.68 -4.21 10.30
CA GLU A 150 2.31 -5.44 9.80
C GLU A 150 1.28 -6.45 9.30
N ILE A 151 0.15 -6.58 10.02
CA ILE A 151 -0.92 -7.50 9.65
C ILE A 151 -1.63 -7.00 8.39
N GLU A 152 -2.03 -5.73 8.33
CA GLU A 152 -2.69 -5.10 7.19
C GLU A 152 -1.87 -5.22 5.89
N ASN A 153 -0.54 -5.15 6.00
CA ASN A 153 0.36 -5.29 4.87
C ASN A 153 0.54 -6.75 4.40
N SER A 154 0.18 -7.74 5.22
CA SER A 154 0.36 -9.16 4.90
C SER A 154 -0.62 -9.69 3.85
N GLU A 155 -0.16 -10.62 3.01
CA GLU A 155 -1.02 -11.33 2.05
C GLU A 155 -2.16 -12.07 2.74
N LEU A 156 -1.89 -12.62 3.93
CA LEU A 156 -2.87 -13.36 4.70
C LEU A 156 -4.06 -12.48 5.08
N PHE A 157 -3.83 -11.24 5.48
CA PHE A 157 -4.90 -10.30 5.79
C PHE A 157 -5.63 -9.80 4.54
N LYS A 158 -4.89 -9.45 3.49
CA LYS A 158 -5.47 -8.88 2.26
C LYS A 158 -6.43 -9.84 1.56
N TYR A 159 -6.07 -11.13 1.55
CA TYR A 159 -6.81 -12.19 0.85
C TYR A 159 -7.50 -13.18 1.79
N SER A 160 -7.53 -12.89 3.10
CA SER A 160 -8.18 -13.74 4.09
C SER A 160 -9.65 -13.97 3.71
N PRO A 161 -10.15 -15.21 3.74
CA PRO A 161 -11.59 -15.44 3.70
C PRO A 161 -12.27 -14.93 4.96
N TYR A 162 -11.56 -14.63 6.07
CA TYR A 162 -12.13 -14.07 7.30
C TYR A 162 -12.30 -12.56 7.29
N LYS A 163 -12.16 -11.94 6.11
CA LYS A 163 -12.38 -10.51 5.95
C LYS A 163 -13.88 -10.23 5.96
N ALA A 164 -14.30 -9.29 6.79
CA ALA A 164 -15.70 -8.90 6.86
C ALA A 164 -16.17 -8.33 5.51
N LEU A 165 -17.31 -8.82 5.04
CA LEU A 165 -17.93 -8.38 3.78
C LEU A 165 -18.76 -7.12 4.02
N ASN A 166 -18.87 -6.25 3.02
CA ASN A 166 -19.89 -5.21 3.06
C ASN A 166 -21.28 -5.77 2.64
N GLU A 167 -22.33 -4.97 2.78
CA GLU A 167 -23.71 -5.38 2.45
C GLU A 167 -23.86 -5.84 0.97
N ASP A 168 -23.24 -5.14 0.02
CA ASP A 168 -23.27 -5.45 -1.42
C ASP A 168 -22.63 -6.82 -1.73
N GLN A 169 -21.48 -7.09 -1.12
CA GLN A 169 -20.79 -8.39 -1.20
C GLN A 169 -21.60 -9.49 -0.54
N TYR A 170 -22.13 -9.26 0.66
CA TYR A 170 -22.92 -10.26 1.39
C TYR A 170 -24.20 -10.62 0.63
N HIS A 171 -24.93 -9.63 0.10
CA HIS A 171 -26.09 -9.88 -0.74
C HIS A 171 -25.73 -10.72 -1.97
N SER A 172 -24.59 -10.41 -2.61
CA SER A 172 -24.07 -11.21 -3.72
C SER A 172 -23.77 -12.66 -3.32
N VAL A 173 -23.24 -12.92 -2.11
CA VAL A 173 -23.05 -14.29 -1.59
C VAL A 173 -24.37 -15.03 -1.53
N LEU A 174 -25.42 -14.41 -0.97
CA LEU A 174 -26.73 -15.05 -0.82
C LEU A 174 -27.36 -15.38 -2.19
N GLU A 175 -27.23 -14.48 -3.17
CA GLU A 175 -27.70 -14.74 -4.54
C GLU A 175 -26.92 -15.87 -5.23
N ILE A 176 -25.60 -15.91 -5.03
CA ILE A 176 -24.74 -17.00 -5.54
C ILE A 176 -25.17 -18.35 -4.94
N LEU A 177 -25.30 -18.41 -3.61
CA LEU A 177 -25.69 -19.64 -2.90
C LEU A 177 -27.09 -20.12 -3.32
N SER A 178 -28.03 -19.19 -3.45
CA SER A 178 -29.37 -19.47 -3.97
C SER A 178 -29.30 -20.05 -5.38
N GLY A 179 -28.54 -19.42 -6.29
CA GLY A 179 -28.33 -19.91 -7.65
C GLY A 179 -27.79 -21.35 -7.68
N LEU A 180 -26.71 -21.63 -6.95
CA LEU A 180 -26.09 -22.95 -6.88
C LEU A 180 -27.05 -24.06 -6.40
N CYS A 181 -27.97 -23.73 -5.50
CA CYS A 181 -28.91 -24.70 -4.93
C CYS A 181 -30.10 -24.98 -5.85
N VAL A 182 -30.69 -23.94 -6.47
CA VAL A 182 -32.00 -24.04 -7.16
C VAL A 182 -31.95 -24.79 -8.49
N LYS A 183 -30.90 -24.63 -9.32
CA LYS A 183 -30.82 -25.27 -10.66
C LYS A 183 -29.82 -26.43 -10.70
N GLU A 184 -30.00 -27.39 -11.62
CA GLU A 184 -29.09 -28.54 -11.79
C GLU A 184 -27.66 -28.13 -12.18
N SER A 185 -27.51 -27.14 -13.06
CA SER A 185 -26.23 -26.53 -13.45
C SER A 185 -26.40 -25.02 -13.53
N ASN A 186 -25.39 -24.28 -13.06
CA ASN A 186 -25.42 -22.83 -12.98
C ASN A 186 -24.21 -22.19 -13.62
N ARG A 187 -24.47 -21.10 -14.35
CA ARG A 187 -23.46 -20.14 -14.77
C ARG A 187 -23.76 -18.80 -14.09
N ILE A 188 -22.83 -18.33 -13.26
CA ILE A 188 -22.98 -17.09 -12.52
C ILE A 188 -21.85 -16.15 -12.90
N PHE A 189 -22.17 -14.92 -13.29
CA PHE A 189 -21.21 -13.86 -13.53
C PHE A 189 -21.32 -12.79 -12.47
N ILE A 190 -20.20 -12.42 -11.87
CA ILE A 190 -20.09 -11.30 -10.95
C ILE A 190 -19.23 -10.25 -11.62
N LYS A 191 -19.89 -9.17 -12.08
CA LYS A 191 -19.22 -8.00 -12.62
C LYS A 191 -18.83 -7.07 -11.49
N GLY A 192 -17.65 -6.47 -11.56
CA GLY A 192 -17.26 -5.44 -10.61
C GLY A 192 -15.95 -4.80 -11.03
N SER A 193 -15.80 -3.50 -10.78
CA SER A 193 -14.58 -2.78 -11.11
C SER A 193 -13.39 -3.22 -10.25
N ALA A 194 -12.21 -2.68 -10.54
CA ALA A 194 -11.02 -2.86 -9.73
C ALA A 194 -11.26 -2.41 -8.27
N GLY A 195 -11.04 -3.32 -7.32
CA GLY A 195 -11.13 -3.00 -5.89
C GLY A 195 -12.51 -3.21 -5.26
N THR A 196 -13.45 -3.85 -5.94
CA THR A 196 -14.76 -4.25 -5.37
C THR A 196 -14.69 -5.53 -4.52
N GLY A 197 -13.50 -6.11 -4.33
CA GLY A 197 -13.30 -7.29 -3.47
C GLY A 197 -13.66 -8.64 -4.09
N LYS A 198 -13.70 -8.75 -5.42
CA LYS A 198 -13.98 -10.02 -6.15
C LYS A 198 -13.18 -11.23 -5.63
N THR A 199 -11.86 -11.09 -5.50
CA THR A 199 -10.99 -12.15 -4.98
C THR A 199 -11.32 -12.53 -3.53
N ILE A 200 -11.68 -11.56 -2.68
CA ILE A 200 -12.09 -11.81 -1.28
C ILE A 200 -13.42 -12.58 -1.27
N LEU A 201 -14.38 -12.21 -2.13
CA LEU A 201 -15.64 -12.93 -2.26
C LEU A 201 -15.40 -14.38 -2.70
N ALA A 202 -14.46 -14.61 -3.63
CA ALA A 202 -14.10 -15.94 -4.10
C ALA A 202 -13.51 -16.82 -2.98
N THR A 203 -12.57 -16.28 -2.19
CA THR A 203 -11.98 -17.04 -1.07
C THR A 203 -13.00 -17.27 0.05
N TYR A 204 -13.83 -16.27 0.35
CA TYR A 204 -14.92 -16.37 1.31
C TYR A 204 -15.89 -17.50 0.95
N LEU A 205 -16.38 -17.53 -0.30
CA LEU A 205 -17.30 -18.56 -0.80
C LEU A 205 -16.72 -19.97 -0.65
N ILE A 206 -15.46 -20.18 -1.02
CA ILE A 206 -14.82 -21.49 -0.88
C ILE A 206 -14.74 -21.92 0.58
N LYS A 207 -14.35 -20.99 1.47
CA LYS A 207 -14.29 -21.28 2.90
C LYS A 207 -15.68 -21.60 3.44
N LEU A 208 -16.69 -20.83 3.05
CA LEU A 208 -18.07 -21.03 3.48
C LEU A 208 -18.59 -22.41 3.07
N LEU A 209 -18.41 -22.81 1.81
CA LEU A 209 -18.87 -24.11 1.28
C LEU A 209 -18.16 -25.32 1.90
N HIS A 210 -16.91 -25.15 2.34
CA HIS A 210 -16.12 -26.18 3.04
C HIS A 210 -16.26 -26.14 4.57
N SER A 211 -17.08 -25.25 5.13
CA SER A 211 -17.26 -25.20 6.57
C SER A 211 -18.02 -26.42 7.07
N ASP A 212 -17.58 -26.94 8.23
CA ASP A 212 -18.26 -28.02 8.92
C ASP A 212 -19.48 -27.46 9.66
N ILE A 213 -20.65 -28.03 9.36
CA ILE A 213 -21.96 -27.60 9.89
C ILE A 213 -22.58 -28.72 10.74
N SER A 214 -21.87 -29.84 10.91
CA SER A 214 -22.40 -31.05 11.54
C SER A 214 -22.59 -30.93 13.07
N GLU A 215 -21.96 -29.96 13.75
CA GLU A 215 -21.86 -29.94 15.22
C GLU A 215 -22.37 -28.67 15.93
N SER A 216 -23.04 -27.75 15.24
CA SER A 216 -23.40 -26.47 15.85
C SER A 216 -24.78 -26.48 16.55
N THR A 217 -24.84 -26.19 17.85
CA THR A 217 -26.08 -25.82 18.54
C THR A 217 -26.65 -24.55 17.92
N LEU A 218 -27.78 -24.66 17.21
CA LEU A 218 -28.45 -23.57 16.49
C LEU A 218 -28.74 -22.33 17.35
N GLU A 219 -28.79 -22.48 18.68
CA GLU A 219 -29.00 -21.42 19.67
C GLU A 219 -27.86 -20.39 19.75
N GLU A 220 -26.72 -20.64 19.10
CA GLU A 220 -25.55 -19.75 19.14
C GLU A 220 -25.48 -18.76 17.97
N TYR A 221 -26.36 -18.87 16.97
CA TYR A 221 -26.28 -18.09 15.73
C TYR A 221 -27.37 -17.02 15.63
N ASN A 222 -27.04 -15.91 14.97
CA ASN A 222 -28.00 -14.89 14.56
C ASN A 222 -28.74 -15.31 13.27
N ASP A 223 -29.73 -14.51 12.86
CA ASP A 223 -30.59 -14.82 11.70
C ASP A 223 -29.80 -14.90 10.37
N ASP A 224 -28.77 -14.08 10.21
CA ASP A 224 -27.91 -14.06 9.02
C ASP A 224 -27.05 -15.33 8.93
N GLU A 225 -26.39 -15.69 10.03
CA GLU A 225 -25.60 -16.92 10.15
C GLU A 225 -26.47 -18.16 9.88
N LEU A 226 -27.69 -18.20 10.43
CA LEU A 226 -28.64 -19.28 10.20
C LEU A 226 -29.03 -19.40 8.72
N ARG A 227 -29.19 -18.26 8.03
CA ARG A 227 -29.50 -18.23 6.60
C ARG A 227 -28.38 -18.83 5.76
N GLU A 228 -27.13 -18.45 6.02
CA GLU A 228 -25.96 -19.02 5.34
C GLU A 228 -25.84 -20.53 5.59
N ILE A 229 -25.96 -20.95 6.84
CA ILE A 229 -25.91 -22.36 7.26
C ILE A 229 -26.92 -23.21 6.48
N ASN A 230 -28.14 -22.71 6.29
CA ASN A 230 -29.19 -23.43 5.56
C ASN A 230 -28.86 -23.60 4.07
N TYR A 231 -28.27 -22.58 3.43
CA TYR A 231 -27.80 -22.72 2.05
C TYR A 231 -26.66 -23.71 1.92
N ILE A 232 -25.70 -23.67 2.85
CA ILE A 232 -24.55 -24.58 2.79
C ILE A 232 -25.00 -26.02 3.02
N ARG A 233 -25.93 -26.28 3.95
CA ARG A 233 -26.54 -27.62 4.10
C ARG A 233 -27.19 -28.09 2.81
N SER A 234 -27.91 -27.21 2.13
CA SER A 234 -28.55 -27.51 0.84
C SER A 234 -27.52 -27.85 -0.24
N PHE A 235 -26.43 -27.08 -0.30
CA PHE A 235 -25.32 -27.33 -1.22
C PHE A 235 -24.61 -28.66 -0.92
N GLN A 236 -24.24 -28.91 0.35
CA GLN A 236 -23.57 -30.14 0.78
C GLN A 236 -24.46 -31.37 0.61
N SER A 237 -25.79 -31.26 0.78
CA SER A 237 -26.70 -32.36 0.48
C SER A 237 -26.75 -32.71 -1.00
N LYS A 238 -26.56 -31.71 -1.88
CA LYS A 238 -26.54 -31.89 -3.34
C LYS A 238 -25.17 -32.35 -3.85
N TYR A 239 -24.09 -31.94 -3.18
CA TYR A 239 -22.71 -32.26 -3.49
C TYR A 239 -21.92 -32.65 -2.21
N PRO A 240 -22.10 -33.87 -1.68
CA PRO A 240 -21.52 -34.29 -0.39
C PRO A 240 -19.99 -34.22 -0.33
N ASP A 241 -19.31 -34.54 -1.43
CA ASP A 241 -17.85 -34.48 -1.57
C ASP A 241 -17.45 -33.50 -2.68
N ALA A 242 -18.07 -32.30 -2.65
CA ALA A 242 -17.94 -31.31 -3.71
C ALA A 242 -16.49 -31.02 -4.08
N LYS A 243 -16.17 -31.21 -5.36
CA LYS A 243 -14.86 -30.87 -5.91
C LYS A 243 -14.86 -29.44 -6.41
N ILE A 244 -14.32 -28.54 -5.58
CA ILE A 244 -14.28 -27.10 -5.83
C ILE A 244 -12.86 -26.66 -6.21
N GLY A 245 -12.73 -25.87 -7.26
CA GLY A 245 -11.47 -25.25 -7.69
C GLY A 245 -11.56 -23.74 -7.83
N LEU A 246 -10.56 -23.01 -7.32
CA LEU A 246 -10.34 -21.60 -7.58
C LEU A 246 -9.32 -21.43 -8.71
N VAL A 247 -9.80 -21.00 -9.87
CA VAL A 247 -8.99 -20.81 -11.06
C VAL A 247 -8.40 -19.41 -11.06
N ILE A 248 -7.07 -19.34 -11.11
CA ILE A 248 -6.30 -18.09 -11.12
C ILE A 248 -5.27 -18.16 -12.24
N ALA A 249 -5.45 -17.34 -13.26
CA ALA A 249 -4.53 -17.27 -14.40
C ALA A 249 -3.16 -16.69 -13.98
N MET A 250 -3.15 -15.66 -13.13
CA MET A 250 -1.94 -14.96 -12.70
C MET A 250 -1.10 -15.79 -11.72
N THR A 251 0.21 -15.92 -12.00
CA THR A 251 1.11 -16.76 -11.19
C THR A 251 1.37 -16.19 -9.79
N SER A 252 1.63 -14.89 -9.66
CA SER A 252 1.91 -14.25 -8.36
C SER A 252 0.74 -14.41 -7.39
N LEU A 253 -0.45 -13.94 -7.78
CA LEU A 253 -1.66 -14.06 -6.97
C LEU A 253 -1.99 -15.52 -6.61
N ARG A 254 -1.75 -16.45 -7.55
CA ARG A 254 -1.93 -17.89 -7.29
C ARG A 254 -0.99 -18.41 -6.21
N GLU A 255 0.27 -17.98 -6.19
CA GLU A 255 1.24 -18.35 -5.14
C GLU A 255 0.83 -17.77 -3.78
N SER A 256 0.46 -16.48 -3.74
CA SER A 256 -0.06 -15.82 -2.54
C SER A 256 -1.27 -16.56 -1.96
N LEU A 257 -2.27 -16.86 -2.79
CA LEU A 257 -3.48 -17.56 -2.34
C LEU A 257 -3.22 -19.01 -1.92
N LYS A 258 -2.24 -19.71 -2.54
CA LYS A 258 -1.79 -21.01 -2.04
C LYS A 258 -1.18 -20.91 -0.64
N ASN A 259 -0.44 -19.85 -0.35
CA ASN A 259 0.10 -19.60 0.98
C ASN A 259 -1.01 -19.28 2.00
N VAL A 260 -2.01 -18.50 1.62
CA VAL A 260 -3.21 -18.23 2.42
C VAL A 260 -3.95 -19.52 2.73
N PHE A 261 -4.30 -20.32 1.72
CA PHE A 261 -5.06 -21.56 1.89
C PHE A 261 -4.32 -22.58 2.75
N ARG A 262 -2.98 -22.61 2.71
CA ARG A 262 -2.17 -23.48 3.57
C ARG A 262 -2.36 -23.20 5.06
N LYS A 263 -2.62 -21.94 5.42
CA LYS A 263 -2.74 -21.49 6.82
C LYS A 263 -4.17 -21.56 7.34
N ILE A 264 -5.15 -21.90 6.49
CA ILE A 264 -6.56 -21.83 6.83
C ILE A 264 -7.14 -23.23 7.00
N PRO A 265 -7.74 -23.53 8.17
CA PRO A 265 -8.35 -24.83 8.42
C PRO A 265 -9.45 -25.17 7.40
N GLY A 266 -9.41 -26.39 6.89
CA GLY A 266 -10.37 -26.92 5.90
C GLY A 266 -10.04 -26.57 4.45
N LEU A 267 -9.11 -25.64 4.19
CA LEU A 267 -8.67 -25.30 2.84
C LEU A 267 -7.37 -26.02 2.48
N LYS A 268 -7.17 -26.25 1.17
CA LYS A 268 -5.98 -26.94 0.64
C LYS A 268 -5.35 -26.11 -0.48
N PRO A 269 -4.02 -25.96 -0.54
CA PRO A 269 -3.35 -25.27 -1.64
C PRO A 269 -3.65 -25.87 -3.03
N SER A 270 -4.03 -27.15 -3.09
CA SER A 270 -4.44 -27.84 -4.32
C SER A 270 -5.80 -27.38 -4.88
N MET A 271 -6.60 -26.66 -4.10
CA MET A 271 -7.85 -26.03 -4.57
C MET A 271 -7.56 -24.84 -5.49
N ILE A 272 -6.39 -24.19 -5.33
CA ILE A 272 -5.98 -23.08 -6.19
C ILE A 272 -5.27 -23.65 -7.43
N ILE A 273 -5.88 -23.47 -8.59
CA ILE A 273 -5.42 -24.05 -9.84
C ILE A 273 -5.23 -22.98 -10.92
N ASN A 274 -4.40 -23.29 -11.91
CA ASN A 274 -4.32 -22.55 -13.16
C ASN A 274 -5.37 -23.08 -14.17
N PRO A 275 -5.72 -22.33 -15.22
CA PRO A 275 -6.74 -22.76 -16.17
C PRO A 275 -6.44 -24.11 -16.85
N SER A 276 -5.17 -24.43 -17.13
CA SER A 276 -4.75 -25.68 -17.77
C SER A 276 -4.85 -26.89 -16.85
N GLU A 277 -4.82 -26.70 -15.53
CA GLU A 277 -4.93 -27.78 -14.53
C GLU A 277 -6.36 -28.35 -14.44
N THR A 278 -7.35 -27.69 -15.05
CA THR A 278 -8.74 -28.15 -15.11
C THR A 278 -8.90 -29.51 -15.82
N PHE A 279 -7.94 -29.92 -16.64
CA PHE A 279 -7.93 -31.19 -17.39
C PHE A 279 -7.33 -32.38 -16.64
N ASN A 280 -6.76 -32.18 -15.45
CA ASN A 280 -5.92 -33.20 -14.80
C ASN A 280 -6.71 -34.35 -14.14
N LEU A 281 -8.02 -34.44 -14.37
CA LEU A 281 -8.90 -35.31 -13.59
C LEU A 281 -9.84 -36.07 -14.51
N LYS A 282 -10.04 -37.36 -14.24
CA LYS A 282 -10.99 -38.22 -14.96
C LYS A 282 -12.46 -37.79 -14.78
N GLU A 283 -12.71 -36.87 -13.86
CA GLU A 283 -14.04 -36.40 -13.45
C GLU A 283 -14.08 -34.87 -13.42
N LYS A 284 -15.23 -34.30 -13.83
CA LYS A 284 -15.50 -32.86 -13.82
C LYS A 284 -15.52 -32.30 -12.40
N TYR A 285 -15.19 -31.02 -12.27
CA TYR A 285 -15.40 -30.26 -11.04
C TYR A 285 -16.90 -30.04 -10.80
N ASP A 286 -17.34 -30.11 -9.55
CA ASP A 286 -18.71 -29.73 -9.20
C ASP A 286 -18.89 -28.21 -9.28
N LEU A 287 -17.85 -27.46 -8.91
CA LEU A 287 -17.82 -26.01 -8.99
C LEU A 287 -16.42 -25.51 -9.36
N LEU A 288 -16.34 -24.67 -10.40
CA LEU A 288 -15.18 -23.83 -10.64
C LEU A 288 -15.53 -22.38 -10.34
N ILE A 289 -14.70 -21.72 -9.54
CA ILE A 289 -14.73 -20.28 -9.30
C ILE A 289 -13.54 -19.70 -10.05
N ILE A 290 -13.79 -18.76 -10.94
CA ILE A 290 -12.79 -18.19 -11.84
C ILE A 290 -12.58 -16.74 -11.43
N ASP A 291 -11.43 -16.47 -10.80
CA ASP A 291 -11.03 -15.12 -10.45
C ASP A 291 -10.40 -14.41 -11.65
N GLU A 292 -10.70 -13.12 -11.81
CA GLU A 292 -10.22 -12.29 -12.92
C GLU A 292 -10.42 -12.97 -14.29
N ALA A 293 -11.63 -13.46 -14.57
CA ALA A 293 -11.96 -14.29 -15.73
C ALA A 293 -11.59 -13.65 -17.09
N HIS A 294 -11.54 -12.32 -17.16
CA HIS A 294 -11.06 -11.60 -18.34
C HIS A 294 -9.58 -11.88 -18.68
N ARG A 295 -8.82 -12.50 -17.77
CA ARG A 295 -7.40 -12.90 -17.93
C ARG A 295 -7.22 -14.34 -18.38
N LEU A 296 -8.31 -15.07 -18.58
CA LEU A 296 -8.27 -16.34 -19.29
C LEU A 296 -7.69 -16.10 -20.69
N ARG A 297 -6.95 -17.08 -21.20
CA ARG A 297 -6.10 -16.93 -22.39
C ARG A 297 -6.73 -17.57 -23.61
N GLN A 298 -6.45 -16.97 -24.75
CA GLN A 298 -6.65 -17.55 -26.08
C GLN A 298 -5.31 -18.03 -26.66
N TYR A 299 -5.35 -18.78 -27.75
CA TYR A 299 -4.17 -19.31 -28.45
C TYR A 299 -3.38 -18.19 -29.18
N LYS A 300 -2.86 -17.21 -28.44
CA LYS A 300 -2.19 -16.03 -28.99
C LYS A 300 -1.18 -15.47 -27.99
N ASN A 301 0.05 -15.20 -28.46
CA ASN A 301 1.11 -14.53 -27.69
C ASN A 301 1.39 -15.16 -26.31
N ILE A 302 1.37 -16.49 -26.23
CA ILE A 302 1.67 -17.26 -25.01
C ILE A 302 2.91 -18.15 -25.21
N GLY A 303 3.73 -18.33 -24.17
CA GLY A 303 4.97 -19.12 -24.26
C GLY A 303 4.78 -20.65 -24.33
N TRP A 304 3.55 -21.15 -24.18
CA TRP A 304 3.23 -22.59 -24.04
C TRP A 304 2.21 -23.08 -25.07
N MET A 305 2.24 -22.52 -26.29
CA MET A 305 1.30 -22.84 -27.38
C MET A 305 1.18 -24.35 -27.65
N GLY A 306 2.27 -25.11 -27.61
CA GLY A 306 2.20 -26.57 -27.84
C GLY A 306 1.28 -27.31 -26.88
N ALA A 307 1.32 -26.97 -25.58
CA ALA A 307 0.44 -27.58 -24.58
C ALA A 307 -1.00 -27.08 -24.71
N PHE A 308 -1.18 -25.80 -25.08
CA PHE A 308 -2.50 -25.23 -25.35
C PHE A 308 -3.23 -25.98 -26.46
N LYS A 309 -2.55 -26.19 -27.60
CA LYS A 309 -3.09 -26.92 -28.75
C LYS A 309 -3.51 -28.35 -28.39
N LYS A 310 -2.69 -29.06 -27.60
CA LYS A 310 -3.01 -30.40 -27.10
C LYS A 310 -4.29 -30.41 -26.25
N ASN A 311 -4.49 -29.38 -25.42
CA ASN A 311 -5.71 -29.27 -24.61
C ASN A 311 -6.94 -28.95 -25.47
N ASN A 312 -6.83 -28.07 -26.48
CA ASN A 312 -7.91 -27.86 -27.45
C ASN A 312 -8.29 -29.18 -28.15
N GLN A 313 -7.30 -29.95 -28.61
CA GLN A 313 -7.52 -31.23 -29.27
C GLN A 313 -8.23 -32.26 -28.37
N LYS A 314 -7.96 -32.27 -27.05
CA LYS A 314 -8.69 -33.15 -26.10
C LYS A 314 -10.19 -32.85 -26.06
N LEU A 315 -10.60 -31.62 -26.37
CA LEU A 315 -11.99 -31.19 -26.44
C LEU A 315 -12.55 -31.21 -27.87
N GLY A 316 -11.77 -31.66 -28.85
CA GLY A 316 -12.15 -31.60 -30.27
C GLY A 316 -12.19 -30.18 -30.83
N LEU A 317 -11.51 -29.22 -30.19
CA LEU A 317 -11.40 -27.83 -30.63
C LEU A 317 -10.16 -27.64 -31.52
N ASP A 318 -10.22 -26.68 -32.43
CA ASP A 318 -9.09 -26.22 -33.23
C ASP A 318 -8.30 -25.11 -32.50
N ASP A 319 -7.46 -24.37 -33.23
CA ASP A 319 -6.65 -23.29 -32.65
C ASP A 319 -7.50 -22.05 -32.28
N THR A 320 -8.83 -22.06 -32.51
CA THR A 320 -9.76 -21.02 -32.03
C THR A 320 -10.30 -21.30 -30.62
N GLY A 321 -10.14 -22.52 -30.11
CA GLY A 321 -10.49 -22.87 -28.73
C GLY A 321 -9.66 -22.08 -27.72
N ASN A 322 -10.25 -21.79 -26.56
CA ASN A 322 -9.67 -20.94 -25.53
C ASN A 322 -9.86 -21.50 -24.11
N GLU A 323 -9.25 -20.87 -23.11
CA GLU A 323 -9.34 -21.33 -21.71
C GLU A 323 -10.77 -21.24 -21.13
N LEU A 324 -11.66 -20.42 -21.67
CA LEU A 324 -13.06 -20.38 -21.25
C LEU A 324 -13.80 -21.65 -21.69
N ASP A 325 -13.54 -22.16 -22.89
CA ASP A 325 -14.08 -23.44 -23.35
C ASP A 325 -13.65 -24.60 -22.43
N TRP A 326 -12.41 -24.53 -21.94
CA TRP A 326 -11.85 -25.53 -21.03
C TRP A 326 -12.59 -25.56 -19.70
N ILE A 327 -12.88 -24.38 -19.15
CA ILE A 327 -13.64 -24.23 -17.90
C ILE A 327 -15.05 -24.82 -18.06
N LEU A 328 -15.74 -24.46 -19.13
CA LEU A 328 -17.10 -24.93 -19.41
C LEU A 328 -17.14 -26.46 -19.61
N ALA A 329 -16.16 -27.03 -20.31
CA ALA A 329 -16.11 -28.47 -20.55
C ALA A 329 -15.87 -29.28 -19.26
N ASN A 330 -15.05 -28.76 -18.34
CA ASN A 330 -14.53 -29.52 -17.18
C ASN A 330 -15.26 -29.24 -15.85
N SER A 331 -16.41 -28.56 -15.86
CA SER A 331 -17.18 -28.25 -14.64
C SER A 331 -18.69 -28.37 -14.80
N LYS A 332 -19.40 -28.60 -13.68
CA LYS A 332 -20.87 -28.61 -13.62
C LYS A 332 -21.44 -27.22 -13.37
N ASN A 333 -20.83 -26.47 -12.43
CA ASN A 333 -21.21 -25.10 -12.11
C ASN A 333 -20.00 -24.17 -12.27
N GLN A 334 -20.25 -22.92 -12.69
CA GLN A 334 -19.21 -21.91 -12.87
C GLN A 334 -19.60 -20.57 -12.25
N ILE A 335 -18.65 -19.98 -11.54
CA ILE A 335 -18.74 -18.61 -11.02
C ILE A 335 -17.61 -17.79 -11.64
N PHE A 336 -17.94 -16.80 -12.46
CA PHE A 336 -16.98 -15.94 -13.16
C PHE A 336 -16.92 -14.56 -12.52
N PHE A 337 -15.79 -14.22 -11.92
CA PHE A 337 -15.48 -12.85 -11.51
C PHE A 337 -14.89 -12.09 -12.70
N TYR A 338 -15.65 -11.17 -13.27
CA TYR A 338 -15.35 -10.57 -14.57
C TYR A 338 -15.27 -9.04 -14.51
N ASP A 339 -14.34 -8.48 -15.27
CA ASP A 339 -14.15 -7.04 -15.45
C ASP A 339 -13.58 -6.80 -16.84
N SER A 340 -14.44 -6.42 -17.79
CA SER A 340 -14.03 -6.23 -19.19
C SER A 340 -13.00 -5.11 -19.35
N ALA A 341 -13.02 -4.09 -18.49
CA ALA A 341 -12.13 -2.94 -18.56
C ALA A 341 -10.69 -3.25 -18.15
N GLN A 342 -10.45 -4.39 -17.48
CA GLN A 342 -9.12 -4.82 -17.03
C GLN A 342 -8.44 -5.82 -17.99
N SER A 343 -9.01 -6.07 -19.17
CA SER A 343 -8.32 -6.82 -20.23
C SER A 343 -7.16 -5.98 -20.80
N VAL A 344 -5.92 -6.43 -20.54
CA VAL A 344 -4.70 -5.66 -20.83
C VAL A 344 -3.60 -6.50 -21.46
N LYS A 345 -3.85 -7.76 -21.84
CA LYS A 345 -2.86 -8.54 -22.58
C LYS A 345 -3.43 -8.98 -23.93
N PRO A 346 -2.65 -8.94 -25.01
CA PRO A 346 -3.06 -9.49 -26.31
C PRO A 346 -3.44 -10.97 -26.27
N SER A 347 -2.98 -11.71 -25.25
CA SER A 347 -3.30 -13.11 -24.99
C SER A 347 -4.62 -13.32 -24.24
N ASP A 348 -5.19 -12.28 -23.63
CA ASP A 348 -6.47 -12.35 -22.93
C ASP A 348 -7.59 -12.68 -23.93
N ILE A 349 -8.61 -13.42 -23.51
CA ILE A 349 -9.75 -13.78 -24.34
C ILE A 349 -10.49 -12.50 -24.79
N ASP A 350 -10.91 -12.50 -26.05
CA ASP A 350 -11.71 -11.41 -26.63
C ASP A 350 -13.08 -11.31 -25.93
N GLY A 351 -13.51 -10.08 -25.61
CA GLY A 351 -14.76 -9.80 -24.90
C GLY A 351 -16.00 -10.46 -25.52
N ASN A 352 -16.01 -10.62 -26.85
CA ASN A 352 -17.11 -11.25 -27.59
C ASN A 352 -17.40 -12.69 -27.12
N HIS A 353 -16.41 -13.43 -26.60
CA HIS A 353 -16.63 -14.77 -26.04
C HIS A 353 -17.42 -14.71 -24.73
N PHE A 354 -17.16 -13.70 -23.89
CA PHE A 354 -17.90 -13.49 -22.65
C PHE A 354 -19.31 -12.96 -22.92
N ASP A 355 -19.48 -12.07 -23.90
CA ASP A 355 -20.78 -11.47 -24.23
C ASP A 355 -21.83 -12.52 -24.60
N ARG A 356 -21.43 -13.59 -25.31
CA ARG A 356 -22.34 -14.72 -25.61
C ARG A 356 -22.84 -15.39 -24.34
N LEU A 357 -21.98 -15.59 -23.34
CA LEU A 357 -22.36 -16.24 -22.08
C LEU A 357 -23.17 -15.31 -21.19
N LEU A 358 -22.84 -14.02 -21.19
CA LEU A 358 -23.54 -12.99 -20.43
C LEU A 358 -24.98 -12.79 -20.88
N ASN A 359 -25.23 -12.93 -22.19
CA ASN A 359 -26.55 -12.76 -22.81
C ASN A 359 -27.42 -14.05 -22.79
N ASP A 360 -26.90 -15.16 -22.27
CA ASP A 360 -27.65 -16.42 -22.12
C ASP A 360 -28.66 -16.30 -20.97
N SER A 361 -29.93 -16.67 -21.21
CA SER A 361 -31.02 -16.57 -20.22
C SER A 361 -30.82 -17.45 -19.00
N ASN A 362 -29.96 -18.47 -19.08
CA ASN A 362 -29.63 -19.33 -17.96
C ASN A 362 -28.52 -18.77 -17.06
N THR A 363 -27.85 -17.70 -17.49
CA THR A 363 -26.78 -17.04 -16.73
C THR A 363 -27.36 -16.08 -15.70
N LEU A 364 -26.95 -16.24 -14.43
CA LEU A 364 -27.22 -15.27 -13.37
C LEU A 364 -26.14 -14.18 -13.43
N ASN A 365 -26.54 -12.93 -13.65
CA ASN A 365 -25.64 -11.79 -13.70
C ASN A 365 -25.79 -10.93 -12.44
N LEU A 366 -24.72 -10.83 -11.66
CA LEU A 366 -24.60 -10.01 -10.46
C LEU A 366 -23.61 -8.87 -10.69
N GLN A 367 -23.75 -7.78 -9.95
CA GLN A 367 -22.86 -6.63 -10.03
C GLN A 367 -22.45 -6.13 -8.65
N LEU A 368 -21.15 -6.10 -8.38
CA LEU A 368 -20.54 -5.44 -7.24
C LEU A 368 -20.27 -3.97 -7.60
N THR A 369 -20.77 -3.06 -6.79
CA THR A 369 -20.70 -1.61 -7.00
C THR A 369 -19.83 -0.90 -5.96
N SER A 370 -19.64 -1.53 -4.81
CA SER A 370 -18.90 -0.98 -3.67
C SER A 370 -17.38 -1.13 -3.86
N GLN A 371 -16.68 -0.03 -4.13
CA GLN A 371 -15.22 0.00 -4.22
C GLN A 371 -14.61 0.19 -2.83
N MET A 372 -13.70 -0.72 -2.44
CA MET A 372 -13.11 -0.77 -1.09
C MET A 372 -11.59 -0.58 -1.06
N ARG A 373 -10.92 -0.69 -2.22
CA ARG A 373 -9.43 -0.66 -2.29
C ARG A 373 -8.89 0.74 -2.04
N VAL A 374 -9.48 1.74 -2.68
CA VAL A 374 -8.94 3.11 -2.68
C VAL A 374 -9.77 3.95 -1.75
N LYS A 375 -9.17 4.58 -0.75
CA LYS A 375 -9.90 5.43 0.21
C LYS A 375 -10.54 6.65 -0.43
N GLY A 376 -10.11 7.02 -1.64
CA GLY A 376 -10.78 8.03 -2.48
C GLY A 376 -12.12 7.57 -3.07
N GLY A 377 -12.47 6.29 -2.94
CA GLY A 377 -13.75 5.71 -3.37
C GLY A 377 -14.02 5.85 -4.87
N ASN A 378 -15.28 5.68 -5.24
CA ASN A 378 -15.73 5.81 -6.63
C ASN A 378 -15.46 7.21 -7.21
N ASN A 379 -15.46 8.25 -6.36
CA ASN A 379 -15.18 9.62 -6.80
C ASN A 379 -13.75 9.76 -7.36
N TYR A 380 -12.76 9.14 -6.71
CA TYR A 380 -11.38 9.11 -7.23
C TYR A 380 -11.29 8.31 -8.53
N ILE A 381 -11.95 7.15 -8.60
CA ILE A 381 -11.93 6.30 -9.81
C ILE A 381 -12.49 7.07 -11.01
N SER A 382 -13.66 7.71 -10.85
CA SER A 382 -14.29 8.55 -11.86
C SER A 382 -13.42 9.75 -12.22
N PHE A 383 -12.81 10.41 -11.22
CA PHE A 383 -11.89 11.52 -11.47
C PHE A 383 -10.72 11.13 -12.37
N VAL A 384 -10.04 10.01 -12.08
CA VAL A 384 -8.90 9.55 -12.90
C VAL A 384 -9.36 9.15 -14.29
N ASP A 385 -10.54 8.52 -14.42
CA ASP A 385 -11.11 8.19 -15.73
C ASP A 385 -11.37 9.43 -16.56
N GLU A 386 -11.99 10.47 -15.99
CA GLU A 386 -12.23 11.73 -16.66
C GLU A 386 -10.92 12.48 -16.97
N LEU A 387 -9.95 12.45 -16.05
CA LEU A 387 -8.65 13.08 -16.20
C LEU A 387 -7.88 12.48 -17.39
N LEU A 388 -7.79 11.16 -17.49
CA LEU A 388 -7.00 10.50 -18.52
C LEU A 388 -7.73 10.37 -19.86
N HIS A 389 -9.05 10.57 -19.88
CA HIS A 389 -9.81 10.72 -21.13
C HIS A 389 -10.08 12.18 -21.51
N THR A 390 -9.47 13.15 -20.80
CA THR A 390 -9.64 14.60 -21.05
C THR A 390 -11.11 15.04 -21.10
N LYS A 391 -11.96 14.45 -20.23
CA LYS A 391 -13.41 14.71 -20.13
C LYS A 391 -13.80 15.63 -18.96
N ARG A 392 -12.83 16.08 -18.18
CA ARG A 392 -13.10 16.95 -17.02
C ARG A 392 -13.65 18.30 -17.48
N LYS A 393 -14.81 18.66 -16.92
CA LYS A 393 -15.48 19.96 -17.17
C LYS A 393 -15.21 20.99 -16.07
N THR A 394 -14.86 20.52 -14.88
CA THR A 394 -14.58 21.36 -13.71
C THR A 394 -13.09 21.67 -13.59
N THR A 395 -12.78 22.88 -13.12
CA THR A 395 -11.43 23.33 -12.78
C THR A 395 -11.08 23.09 -11.31
N GLU A 396 -12.03 22.59 -10.50
CA GLU A 396 -11.75 22.31 -9.08
C GLU A 396 -10.82 21.10 -8.93
N PHE A 397 -9.88 21.18 -8.00
CA PHE A 397 -9.01 20.05 -7.70
C PHE A 397 -9.76 18.97 -6.94
N PHE A 398 -9.45 17.71 -7.25
CA PHE A 398 -9.99 16.59 -6.50
C PHE A 398 -9.43 16.60 -5.07
N LYS A 399 -10.32 16.61 -4.08
CA LYS A 399 -9.94 16.55 -2.67
C LYS A 399 -10.95 15.71 -1.89
N ILE A 400 -10.43 14.79 -1.09
CA ILE A 400 -11.21 13.96 -0.16
C ILE A 400 -10.37 13.71 1.09
N GLU A 401 -11.00 13.73 2.26
CA GLU A 401 -10.30 13.74 3.56
C GLU A 401 -9.36 12.54 3.74
N ASN A 402 -9.73 11.38 3.21
CA ASN A 402 -9.04 10.12 3.47
C ASN A 402 -8.13 9.66 2.31
N TYR A 403 -7.85 10.51 1.32
CA TYR A 403 -6.99 10.16 0.18
C TYR A 403 -6.10 11.32 -0.29
N GLU A 404 -4.78 11.10 -0.29
CA GLU A 404 -3.80 12.08 -0.74
C GLU A 404 -3.54 11.92 -2.24
N LEU A 405 -3.96 12.90 -3.05
CA LEU A 405 -3.62 12.98 -4.48
C LEU A 405 -2.81 14.25 -4.72
N VAL A 406 -1.54 14.10 -5.08
CA VAL A 406 -0.61 15.24 -5.19
C VAL A 406 0.24 15.14 -6.45
N ASN A 407 0.30 16.23 -7.21
CA ASN A 407 1.19 16.38 -8.36
C ASN A 407 2.53 16.99 -7.91
N PHE A 408 3.65 16.56 -8.48
CA PHE A 408 4.98 17.04 -8.14
C PHE A 408 5.68 17.63 -9.37
N ASP A 409 6.27 18.81 -9.22
CA ASP A 409 7.09 19.43 -10.26
C ASP A 409 8.52 18.84 -10.29
N SER A 410 8.95 18.18 -9.21
CA SER A 410 10.28 17.57 -9.02
C SER A 410 10.16 16.10 -8.61
N LEU A 411 10.90 15.21 -9.28
CA LEU A 411 10.94 13.80 -8.90
C LEU A 411 11.63 13.58 -7.55
N ASN A 412 12.61 14.43 -7.20
CA ASN A 412 13.30 14.40 -5.90
C ASN A 412 12.32 14.65 -4.75
N ASP A 413 11.42 15.63 -4.89
CA ASP A 413 10.40 15.93 -3.89
C ASP A 413 9.42 14.76 -3.76
N LEU A 414 8.96 14.21 -4.89
CA LEU A 414 8.08 13.04 -4.90
C LEU A 414 8.72 11.86 -4.18
N TYR A 415 9.96 11.52 -4.52
CA TYR A 415 10.69 10.40 -3.94
C TYR A 415 10.89 10.58 -2.42
N THR A 416 11.23 11.80 -2.00
CA THR A 416 11.40 12.16 -0.59
C THR A 416 10.10 11.99 0.20
N GLU A 417 9.00 12.57 -0.28
CA GLU A 417 7.69 12.46 0.37
C GLU A 417 7.18 11.02 0.39
N LEU A 418 7.37 10.29 -0.71
CA LEU A 418 7.01 8.87 -0.78
C LEU A 418 7.80 8.05 0.25
N GLY A 419 9.08 8.36 0.47
CA GLY A 419 9.92 7.72 1.49
C GLY A 419 9.43 8.00 2.92
N LYS A 420 8.93 9.22 3.19
CA LYS A 420 8.27 9.52 4.47
C LYS A 420 7.04 8.64 4.67
N ARG A 421 6.21 8.44 3.63
CA ARG A 421 5.04 7.57 3.69
C ARG A 421 5.41 6.09 3.83
N ASP A 422 6.49 5.63 3.18
CA ASP A 422 6.98 4.26 3.32
C ASP A 422 7.44 3.96 4.76
N LYS A 423 8.14 4.89 5.41
CA LYS A 423 8.56 4.74 6.81
C LYS A 423 7.38 4.58 7.78
N ILE A 424 6.26 5.26 7.51
CA ILE A 424 5.09 5.26 8.40
C ILE A 424 4.16 4.07 8.10
N HIS A 425 3.94 3.76 6.82
CA HIS A 425 2.90 2.82 6.39
C HIS A 425 3.45 1.55 5.75
N GLY A 426 4.70 1.55 5.28
CA GLY A 426 5.25 0.53 4.39
C GLY A 426 4.52 0.49 3.04
N LEU A 427 5.00 -0.37 2.14
CA LEU A 427 4.38 -0.62 0.82
C LEU A 427 4.09 0.65 0.01
N SER A 428 4.96 1.65 0.10
CA SER A 428 4.94 2.83 -0.75
C SER A 428 5.98 2.65 -1.84
N ARG A 429 5.57 2.63 -3.12
CA ARG A 429 6.46 2.22 -4.23
C ARG A 429 6.38 3.17 -5.42
N LEU A 430 7.51 3.35 -6.09
CA LEU A 430 7.58 4.00 -7.39
C LEU A 430 7.14 3.04 -8.50
N VAL A 431 6.31 3.53 -9.40
CA VAL A 431 5.74 2.76 -10.51
C VAL A 431 5.69 3.63 -11.75
N ALA A 432 6.01 3.06 -12.90
CA ALA A 432 5.98 3.79 -14.17
C ALA A 432 5.37 2.97 -15.31
N GLY A 433 4.96 3.65 -16.38
CA GLY A 433 4.77 3.02 -17.68
C GLY A 433 6.10 2.59 -18.31
N TYR A 434 6.09 1.70 -19.30
CA TYR A 434 7.29 1.16 -19.94
C TYR A 434 7.97 2.17 -20.88
N SER A 435 8.44 3.31 -20.34
CA SER A 435 9.08 4.38 -21.10
C SER A 435 10.59 4.17 -21.37
N TRP A 436 11.21 3.20 -20.70
CA TRP A 436 12.65 2.98 -20.72
C TRP A 436 12.98 1.54 -21.12
N ALA A 437 14.15 1.37 -21.73
CA ALA A 437 14.71 0.04 -21.93
C ALA A 437 15.06 -0.59 -20.58
N TRP A 438 15.09 -1.92 -20.55
CA TRP A 438 15.40 -2.69 -19.34
C TRP A 438 16.78 -3.32 -19.49
N ALA A 439 17.81 -2.48 -19.38
CA ALA A 439 19.22 -2.87 -19.44
C ALA A 439 19.60 -3.74 -18.22
N SER A 440 19.07 -3.42 -17.03
CA SER A 440 19.37 -4.11 -15.78
C SER A 440 18.98 -5.59 -15.77
N LYS A 441 18.10 -5.99 -16.69
CA LYS A 441 17.69 -7.38 -16.89
C LYS A 441 18.86 -8.28 -17.30
N ASN A 442 19.80 -7.75 -18.09
CA ASN A 442 20.97 -8.49 -18.57
C ASN A 442 22.24 -8.11 -17.79
N ASP A 443 22.36 -6.85 -17.37
CA ASP A 443 23.47 -6.37 -16.56
C ASP A 443 22.95 -5.77 -15.25
N LYS A 444 23.09 -6.49 -14.15
CA LYS A 444 22.56 -6.07 -12.84
C LYS A 444 23.12 -4.75 -12.31
N LYS A 445 24.17 -4.18 -12.90
CA LYS A 445 24.71 -2.87 -12.53
C LYS A 445 24.23 -1.72 -13.42
N ALA A 446 23.58 -2.03 -14.54
CA ALA A 446 23.09 -1.01 -15.46
C ALA A 446 21.94 -0.21 -14.85
N ILE A 447 21.94 1.10 -15.08
CA ILE A 447 20.83 1.99 -14.75
C ILE A 447 19.84 1.97 -15.91
N ASP A 448 18.55 1.86 -15.60
CA ASP A 448 17.49 1.82 -16.61
C ASP A 448 16.83 3.18 -16.81
N ILE A 449 16.64 3.91 -15.70
CA ILE A 449 15.86 5.14 -15.64
C ILE A 449 16.71 6.21 -14.98
N GLU A 450 16.89 7.32 -15.69
CA GLU A 450 17.59 8.50 -15.17
C GLU A 450 16.74 9.75 -15.42
N ILE A 451 16.38 10.45 -14.34
CA ILE A 451 15.51 11.64 -14.36
C ILE A 451 15.98 12.58 -13.26
N ASP A 452 16.29 13.84 -13.61
CA ASP A 452 16.65 14.89 -12.66
C ASP A 452 17.76 14.49 -11.66
N GLY A 453 18.76 13.73 -12.14
CA GLY A 453 19.90 13.22 -11.35
C GLY A 453 19.61 11.95 -10.54
N LEU A 454 18.35 11.53 -10.43
CA LEU A 454 17.99 10.25 -9.82
C LEU A 454 18.16 9.10 -10.81
N GLN A 455 18.76 8.02 -10.32
CA GLN A 455 19.03 6.81 -11.09
C GLN A 455 18.29 5.62 -10.49
N PHE A 456 17.55 4.90 -11.32
CA PHE A 456 16.79 3.72 -10.90
C PHE A 456 17.00 2.55 -11.84
N GLN A 457 16.77 1.36 -11.29
CA GLN A 457 16.58 0.13 -12.05
C GLN A 457 15.10 -0.24 -12.05
N TRP A 458 14.65 -0.89 -13.11
CA TRP A 458 13.42 -1.66 -13.08
C TRP A 458 13.52 -2.78 -12.03
N ASN A 459 12.35 -3.27 -11.61
CA ASN A 459 12.24 -4.36 -10.63
C ASN A 459 13.21 -5.53 -10.91
N GLN A 460 14.04 -5.93 -9.95
CA GLN A 460 15.00 -7.04 -10.20
C GLN A 460 14.38 -8.43 -10.04
N THR A 461 13.29 -8.53 -9.28
CA THR A 461 12.54 -9.77 -9.08
C THR A 461 11.24 -9.74 -9.89
N GLU A 462 10.92 -10.86 -10.54
CA GLU A 462 9.64 -11.01 -11.26
C GLU A 462 8.48 -11.36 -10.30
N ARG A 463 8.80 -11.94 -9.15
CA ARG A 463 7.83 -12.41 -8.15
C ARG A 463 7.99 -11.64 -6.86
N ASP A 464 6.86 -11.24 -6.30
CA ASP A 464 6.75 -10.56 -5.00
C ASP A 464 7.67 -9.34 -4.85
N TRP A 465 7.91 -8.63 -5.95
CA TRP A 465 8.76 -7.45 -5.97
C TRP A 465 8.33 -6.40 -4.94
N VAL A 466 7.02 -6.18 -4.80
CA VAL A 466 6.45 -5.16 -3.90
C VAL A 466 6.93 -5.34 -2.45
N ASN A 467 7.12 -6.59 -2.00
CA ASN A 467 7.58 -6.93 -0.66
C ASN A 467 9.11 -7.14 -0.57
N SER A 468 9.84 -7.03 -1.68
CA SER A 468 11.28 -7.22 -1.66
C SER A 468 12.00 -6.08 -0.91
N PRO A 469 13.13 -6.36 -0.23
CA PRO A 469 13.83 -5.34 0.57
C PRO A 469 14.30 -4.13 -0.24
N ASN A 470 14.63 -4.31 -1.52
CA ASN A 470 15.14 -3.25 -2.39
C ASN A 470 14.04 -2.52 -3.19
N ALA A 471 12.77 -2.90 -3.02
CA ALA A 471 11.66 -2.43 -3.85
C ALA A 471 11.46 -0.91 -3.86
N PHE A 472 11.88 -0.21 -2.79
CA PHE A 472 11.78 1.24 -2.71
C PHE A 472 12.79 1.97 -3.61
N HIS A 473 13.95 1.36 -3.88
CA HIS A 473 15.01 1.90 -4.73
C HIS A 473 14.88 1.46 -6.20
N GLU A 474 13.83 0.68 -6.51
CA GLU A 474 13.53 0.20 -7.85
C GLU A 474 12.20 0.80 -8.33
N VAL A 475 11.98 0.77 -9.65
CA VAL A 475 10.71 1.19 -10.25
C VAL A 475 9.93 -0.05 -10.70
N GLY A 476 8.69 -0.14 -10.24
CA GLY A 476 7.76 -1.17 -10.63
C GLY A 476 7.10 -0.87 -11.98
N SER A 477 6.64 -1.92 -12.64
CA SER A 477 5.83 -1.81 -13.85
C SER A 477 4.40 -2.29 -13.57
N ILE A 478 3.50 -2.09 -14.53
CA ILE A 478 2.16 -2.66 -14.46
C ILE A 478 2.16 -4.17 -14.22
N HIS A 479 3.15 -4.91 -14.74
CA HIS A 479 3.20 -6.37 -14.61
C HIS A 479 3.59 -6.82 -13.19
N THR A 480 4.32 -5.98 -12.43
CA THR A 480 4.78 -6.33 -11.08
C THR A 480 3.89 -5.78 -9.97
N VAL A 481 3.15 -4.71 -10.22
CA VAL A 481 2.16 -4.18 -9.26
C VAL A 481 0.76 -4.75 -9.47
N GLN A 482 0.52 -5.47 -10.58
CA GLN A 482 -0.77 -6.09 -10.82
C GLN A 482 -1.06 -7.15 -9.75
N GLY A 483 -2.20 -6.98 -9.07
CA GLY A 483 -2.61 -7.87 -7.99
C GLY A 483 -1.94 -7.55 -6.65
N TYR A 484 -1.27 -6.40 -6.51
CA TYR A 484 -0.82 -5.88 -5.23
C TYR A 484 -1.55 -4.57 -4.90
N ASP A 485 -1.84 -4.40 -3.61
CA ASP A 485 -2.32 -3.14 -3.06
C ASP A 485 -1.16 -2.44 -2.34
N LEU A 486 -0.88 -1.20 -2.74
CA LEU A 486 0.16 -0.33 -2.18
C LEU A 486 -0.49 0.68 -1.23
N ASN A 487 0.19 1.06 -0.15
CA ASN A 487 -0.33 2.12 0.71
C ASN A 487 -0.28 3.47 -0.02
N TYR A 488 0.87 3.78 -0.64
CA TYR A 488 1.05 4.93 -1.51
C TYR A 488 1.70 4.49 -2.82
N THR A 489 1.31 5.11 -3.93
CA THR A 489 1.94 4.87 -5.23
C THR A 489 2.55 6.17 -5.73
N GLY A 490 3.85 6.18 -5.99
CA GLY A 490 4.50 7.25 -6.75
C GLY A 490 4.47 6.88 -8.23
N VAL A 491 3.65 7.58 -9.02
CA VAL A 491 3.44 7.31 -10.44
C VAL A 491 4.30 8.26 -11.28
N ILE A 492 5.17 7.68 -12.08
CA ILE A 492 5.98 8.40 -13.08
C ILE A 492 5.31 8.22 -14.44
N PHE A 493 4.74 9.30 -14.96
CA PHE A 493 4.35 9.40 -16.37
C PHE A 493 5.61 9.61 -17.22
N GLY A 494 5.93 8.58 -17.99
CA GLY A 494 7.13 8.54 -18.83
C GLY A 494 7.02 9.37 -20.10
N ARG A 495 8.01 9.21 -20.99
CA ARG A 495 8.13 9.96 -22.26
C ARG A 495 7.24 9.40 -23.37
N GLU A 496 6.62 8.24 -23.17
CA GLU A 496 5.69 7.61 -24.08
C GLU A 496 4.28 8.22 -24.06
N ILE A 497 3.97 9.09 -23.09
CA ILE A 497 2.66 9.72 -22.92
C ILE A 497 2.83 11.24 -22.72
N ASP A 498 2.06 12.04 -23.45
CA ASP A 498 2.09 13.49 -23.32
C ASP A 498 0.68 14.08 -23.51
N TYR A 499 0.53 15.39 -23.30
CA TYR A 499 -0.69 16.13 -23.57
C TYR A 499 -0.45 17.14 -24.71
N ASP A 500 -1.20 17.01 -25.79
CA ASP A 500 -1.15 17.96 -26.90
C ASP A 500 -2.14 19.10 -26.64
N LYS A 501 -1.60 20.27 -26.32
CA LYS A 501 -2.39 21.50 -26.07
C LYS A 501 -3.22 21.95 -27.30
N LYS A 502 -2.85 21.57 -28.52
CA LYS A 502 -3.55 21.97 -29.75
C LYS A 502 -4.80 21.14 -29.98
N THR A 503 -4.72 19.84 -29.77
CA THR A 503 -5.86 18.92 -29.93
C THR A 503 -6.69 18.84 -28.65
N GLY A 504 -6.12 19.15 -27.49
CA GLY A 504 -6.77 19.02 -26.19
C GLY A 504 -6.81 17.58 -25.69
N GLU A 505 -5.90 16.73 -26.17
CA GLU A 505 -5.94 15.29 -25.92
C GLU A 505 -4.60 14.74 -25.40
N ILE A 506 -4.67 13.62 -24.67
CA ILE A 506 -3.50 12.84 -24.28
C ILE A 506 -3.00 12.00 -25.45
N VAL A 507 -1.78 12.24 -25.90
CA VAL A 507 -1.15 11.55 -27.03
C VAL A 507 -0.09 10.57 -26.55
N VAL A 508 0.21 9.55 -27.36
CA VAL A 508 1.26 8.57 -27.05
C VAL A 508 2.32 8.50 -28.13
N ASN A 509 3.57 8.29 -27.72
CA ASN A 509 4.69 8.08 -28.61
C ASN A 509 5.12 6.62 -28.60
N ALA A 510 4.71 5.89 -29.63
CA ALA A 510 5.04 4.47 -29.78
C ALA A 510 6.54 4.18 -29.75
N LYS A 511 7.42 5.11 -30.17
CA LYS A 511 8.88 4.90 -30.15
C LYS A 511 9.45 4.88 -28.73
N MET A 512 8.79 5.56 -27.79
CA MET A 512 9.22 5.65 -26.39
C MET A 512 8.57 4.57 -25.51
N TYR A 513 7.71 3.71 -26.06
CA TYR A 513 7.13 2.58 -25.32
C TYR A 513 7.97 1.30 -25.54
N PHE A 514 8.52 0.68 -24.51
CA PHE A 514 9.49 -0.41 -24.63
C PHE A 514 8.95 -1.82 -24.31
N ASP A 515 7.66 -1.96 -23.96
CA ASP A 515 7.05 -3.27 -23.80
C ASP A 515 6.78 -3.94 -25.16
N LYS A 516 7.69 -4.85 -25.55
CA LYS A 516 7.60 -5.61 -26.80
C LYS A 516 6.34 -6.48 -26.86
N TYR A 517 5.94 -7.11 -25.76
CA TYR A 517 4.78 -7.99 -25.73
C TYR A 517 3.48 -7.21 -25.67
N GLY A 518 3.47 -6.06 -25.01
CA GLY A 518 2.36 -5.11 -25.01
C GLY A 518 2.08 -4.54 -26.41
N LYS A 519 3.12 -4.24 -27.19
CA LYS A 519 3.01 -3.80 -28.59
C LYS A 519 2.52 -4.91 -29.54
N ASN A 520 2.94 -6.15 -29.30
CA ASN A 520 2.66 -7.26 -30.21
C ASN A 520 1.17 -7.60 -30.23
N GLY A 521 0.49 -7.27 -31.33
CA GLY A 521 -0.94 -7.55 -31.53
C GLY A 521 -1.84 -6.32 -31.51
N ILE A 522 -1.28 -5.13 -31.24
CA ILE A 522 -1.94 -3.84 -31.43
C ILE A 522 -1.94 -3.51 -32.92
N LYS A 523 -3.12 -3.19 -33.47
CA LYS A 523 -3.32 -3.00 -34.91
C LYS A 523 -3.24 -1.52 -35.33
N THR A 524 -3.64 -0.61 -34.46
CA THR A 524 -3.71 0.83 -34.75
C THR A 524 -3.00 1.68 -33.69
N PRO A 525 -2.57 2.90 -34.02
CA PRO A 525 -2.05 3.85 -33.02
C PRO A 525 -3.05 4.19 -31.91
N GLU A 526 -4.35 4.21 -32.22
CA GLU A 526 -5.40 4.47 -31.22
C GLU A 526 -5.53 3.32 -30.22
N ASP A 527 -5.44 2.07 -30.69
CA ASP A 527 -5.41 0.90 -29.80
C ASP A 527 -4.24 1.01 -28.80
N LEU A 528 -3.07 1.50 -29.25
CA LEU A 528 -1.91 1.72 -28.38
C LEU A 528 -2.17 2.84 -27.36
N ARG A 529 -2.82 3.93 -27.79
CA ARG A 529 -3.18 5.04 -26.91
C ARG A 529 -4.11 4.58 -25.80
N VAL A 530 -5.21 3.93 -26.15
CA VAL A 530 -6.18 3.37 -25.19
C VAL A 530 -5.48 2.37 -24.26
N TYR A 531 -4.58 1.55 -24.81
CA TYR A 531 -3.82 0.58 -24.03
C TYR A 531 -2.92 1.24 -22.97
N ILE A 532 -2.14 2.25 -23.35
CA ILE A 532 -1.25 2.99 -22.44
C ILE A 532 -2.07 3.77 -21.40
N ILE A 533 -3.18 4.42 -21.80
CA ILE A 533 -4.08 5.09 -20.86
C ILE A 533 -4.61 4.10 -19.80
N ASN A 534 -5.02 2.90 -20.21
CA ASN A 534 -5.48 1.87 -19.28
C ASN A 534 -4.38 1.39 -18.32
N ILE A 535 -3.11 1.34 -18.77
CA ILE A 535 -1.96 1.08 -17.89
C ILE A 535 -1.88 2.16 -16.80
N TYR A 536 -1.90 3.44 -17.18
CA TYR A 536 -1.80 4.56 -16.24
C TYR A 536 -2.99 4.63 -15.27
N LYS A 537 -4.22 4.41 -15.75
CA LYS A 537 -5.40 4.24 -14.88
C LYS A 537 -5.17 3.15 -13.84
N THR A 538 -4.71 1.97 -14.30
CA THR A 538 -4.53 0.81 -13.43
C THR A 538 -3.47 1.04 -12.36
N ILE A 539 -2.37 1.73 -12.66
CA ILE A 539 -1.34 2.05 -11.64
C ILE A 539 -1.80 3.15 -10.68
N MET A 540 -2.56 4.15 -11.15
CA MET A 540 -3.13 5.20 -10.30
C MET A 540 -4.17 4.66 -9.30
N TYR A 541 -4.79 3.52 -9.58
CA TYR A 541 -5.72 2.85 -8.67
C TYR A 541 -5.04 1.94 -7.62
N ARG A 542 -3.70 1.85 -7.60
CA ARG A 542 -2.97 0.96 -6.69
C ARG A 542 -2.77 1.52 -5.30
N GLY A 543 -2.70 2.84 -5.15
CA GLY A 543 -2.56 3.49 -3.86
C GLY A 543 -3.86 3.43 -3.06
N ILE A 544 -3.83 2.80 -1.88
CA ILE A 544 -4.95 2.74 -0.92
C ILE A 544 -5.16 4.11 -0.28
N LYS A 545 -4.08 4.74 0.20
CA LYS A 545 -4.09 5.98 0.99
C LYS A 545 -3.74 7.20 0.16
N GLY A 546 -2.95 7.04 -0.90
CA GLY A 546 -2.64 8.14 -1.79
C GLY A 546 -1.87 7.78 -3.06
N THR A 547 -1.87 8.70 -4.00
CA THR A 547 -1.13 8.64 -5.26
C THR A 547 -0.37 9.94 -5.48
N PHE A 548 0.94 9.84 -5.62
CA PHE A 548 1.84 10.96 -5.93
C PHE A 548 2.22 10.87 -7.40
N ILE A 549 2.20 11.98 -8.12
CA ILE A 549 2.31 11.98 -9.57
C ILE A 549 3.45 12.88 -10.01
N TYR A 550 4.29 12.40 -10.92
CA TYR A 550 5.26 13.19 -11.65
C TYR A 550 5.16 12.89 -13.14
N ALA A 551 5.30 13.90 -14.00
CA ALA A 551 5.32 13.75 -15.45
C ALA A 551 6.61 14.26 -16.07
N CYS A 552 7.23 13.41 -16.90
CA CYS A 552 8.47 13.74 -17.62
C CYS A 552 8.25 14.82 -18.68
N ASN A 553 7.13 14.73 -19.42
CA ASN A 553 6.84 15.64 -20.51
C ASN A 553 6.15 16.92 -19.99
N GLU A 554 6.57 18.08 -20.49
CA GLU A 554 6.10 19.39 -20.04
C GLU A 554 4.62 19.63 -20.39
N GLY A 555 4.15 19.12 -21.53
CA GLY A 555 2.74 19.22 -21.94
C GLY A 555 1.82 18.59 -20.91
N LEU A 556 2.10 17.33 -20.58
CA LEU A 556 1.36 16.57 -19.57
C LEU A 556 1.54 17.13 -18.15
N ARG A 557 2.75 17.57 -17.78
CA ARG A 557 3.00 18.21 -16.47
C ARG A 557 2.10 19.43 -16.27
N ASN A 558 2.03 20.30 -17.26
CA ASN A 558 1.16 21.49 -17.23
C ASN A 558 -0.33 21.11 -17.15
N TYR A 559 -0.75 20.08 -17.90
CA TYR A 559 -2.12 19.57 -17.85
C TYR A 559 -2.47 19.03 -16.45
N LEU A 560 -1.61 18.22 -15.84
CA LEU A 560 -1.82 17.66 -14.50
C LEU A 560 -1.88 18.75 -13.44
N LYS A 561 -0.98 19.74 -13.51
CA LYS A 561 -0.95 20.90 -12.60
C LYS A 561 -2.24 21.73 -12.62
N ASN A 562 -2.94 21.78 -13.75
CA ASN A 562 -4.24 22.45 -13.87
C ASN A 562 -5.40 21.61 -13.34
N ASN A 563 -5.18 20.33 -13.01
CA ASN A 563 -6.24 19.39 -12.63
C ASN A 563 -6.07 18.81 -11.22
N ILE A 564 -4.85 18.81 -10.70
CA ILE A 564 -4.45 18.19 -9.44
C ILE A 564 -3.64 19.20 -8.62
N GLU A 565 -3.88 19.22 -7.31
CA GLU A 565 -3.10 20.04 -6.38
C GLU A 565 -1.61 19.70 -6.47
N THR A 566 -0.80 20.72 -6.73
CA THR A 566 0.65 20.54 -6.86
C THR A 566 1.32 20.74 -5.51
N PHE A 567 2.22 19.83 -5.17
CA PHE A 567 3.05 19.88 -3.98
C PHE A 567 3.77 21.22 -3.89
N LYS A 568 3.72 21.83 -2.71
CA LYS A 568 4.48 23.01 -2.37
C LYS A 568 5.34 22.62 -1.18
N ASN A 569 6.66 22.70 -1.34
CA ASN A 569 7.54 22.64 -0.19
C ASN A 569 7.15 23.79 0.75
N GLU A 570 6.78 23.46 1.99
CA GLU A 570 6.61 24.45 3.04
C GLU A 570 7.98 25.02 3.36
N ILE A 571 8.30 26.14 2.73
CA ILE A 571 9.44 26.95 3.10
C ILE A 571 9.02 27.73 4.35
N PRO A 572 9.80 27.74 5.45
CA PRO A 572 9.39 28.36 6.72
C PRO A 572 9.26 29.89 6.64
N PHE A 573 9.54 30.47 5.48
CA PHE A 573 9.53 31.90 5.20
C PHE A 573 8.92 32.20 3.84
N ARG A 574 8.40 33.42 3.71
CA ARG A 574 7.80 33.92 2.47
C ARG A 574 8.91 34.38 1.52
N ILE A 575 8.93 33.87 0.28
CA ILE A 575 9.76 34.43 -0.80
C ILE A 575 9.10 35.72 -1.28
N LEU A 576 9.84 36.82 -1.28
CA LEU A 576 9.34 38.14 -1.70
C LEU A 576 9.58 38.37 -3.20
N PRO A 577 8.58 38.89 -3.94
CA PRO A 577 8.80 39.44 -5.28
C PRO A 577 9.73 40.66 -5.20
N PHE A 578 10.56 40.89 -6.22
CA PHE A 578 11.56 41.98 -6.24
C PHE A 578 10.97 43.37 -5.90
N ALA A 579 9.71 43.63 -6.27
CA ALA A 579 9.02 44.89 -5.96
C ALA A 579 8.74 45.12 -4.46
N GLU A 580 8.70 44.07 -3.64
CA GLU A 580 8.43 44.13 -2.19
C GLU A 580 9.72 44.10 -1.33
N VAL A 581 10.87 43.91 -1.97
CA VAL A 581 12.16 43.71 -1.29
C VAL A 581 12.70 45.04 -0.76
N LYS A 582 12.98 45.09 0.54
CA LYS A 582 13.84 46.08 1.20
C LYS A 582 15.04 45.35 1.80
N PRO A 583 16.18 45.28 1.08
CA PRO A 583 17.34 44.48 1.47
C PRO A 583 17.76 44.72 2.92
N TYR A 584 17.87 43.64 3.70
CA TYR A 584 18.27 43.61 5.11
C TYR A 584 17.35 44.39 6.08
N VAL A 585 16.25 44.95 5.60
CA VAL A 585 15.23 45.64 6.41
C VAL A 585 14.01 44.75 6.64
N ASN A 586 13.49 44.11 5.58
CA ASN A 586 12.40 43.14 5.67
C ASN A 586 12.77 41.77 5.08
N SER A 587 13.96 41.65 4.52
CA SER A 587 14.35 40.45 3.78
C SER A 587 15.84 40.21 3.81
N VAL A 588 16.21 38.94 3.66
CA VAL A 588 17.59 38.48 3.48
C VAL A 588 17.68 37.65 2.21
N PRO A 589 18.87 37.56 1.57
CA PRO A 589 19.06 36.70 0.42
C PRO A 589 18.96 35.22 0.83
N LEU A 590 18.17 34.45 0.09
CA LEU A 590 18.23 33.00 -0.01
C LEU A 590 19.21 32.66 -1.12
N VAL A 591 20.36 32.13 -0.72
CA VAL A 591 21.42 31.71 -1.62
C VAL A 591 21.16 30.27 -2.02
N ASP A 592 21.15 29.99 -3.31
CA ASP A 592 20.93 28.64 -3.85
C ASP A 592 22.21 27.82 -3.78
N ILE A 593 22.64 27.54 -2.55
CA ILE A 593 23.76 26.66 -2.24
C ILE A 593 23.21 25.47 -1.46
N THR A 594 23.65 24.28 -1.85
CA THR A 594 23.38 23.05 -1.08
C THR A 594 24.69 22.61 -0.43
N ALA A 595 24.84 22.87 0.86
CA ALA A 595 26.03 22.43 1.59
C ALA A 595 25.85 20.97 2.02
N ALA A 596 26.77 20.10 1.63
CA ALA A 596 26.72 18.69 2.00
C ALA A 596 27.07 18.54 3.48
N ALA A 597 26.22 17.86 4.23
CA ALA A 597 26.57 17.34 5.54
C ALA A 597 27.34 16.01 5.37
N GLY A 598 28.48 16.10 4.68
CA GLY A 598 29.50 15.08 4.43
C GLY A 598 30.88 15.77 4.32
N SER A 599 31.68 15.46 3.29
CA SER A 599 32.96 16.12 3.00
C SER A 599 32.75 17.55 2.46
N PHE A 600 32.63 17.74 1.15
CA PHE A 600 32.19 18.97 0.48
C PHE A 600 31.17 18.60 -0.59
N SER A 601 30.22 19.50 -0.90
CA SER A 601 29.27 19.28 -2.01
C SER A 601 29.99 19.17 -3.36
N ASP A 602 29.29 18.67 -4.39
CA ASP A 602 29.71 18.85 -5.78
C ASP A 602 29.92 20.35 -6.08
N LEU A 603 30.77 20.65 -7.07
CA LEU A 603 31.09 22.03 -7.46
C LEU A 603 29.84 22.74 -7.97
N GLN A 604 29.49 23.84 -7.31
CA GLN A 604 28.32 24.65 -7.65
C GLN A 604 28.75 25.97 -8.31
N ILE A 605 28.14 26.30 -9.46
CA ILE A 605 28.28 27.60 -10.12
C ILE A 605 27.17 28.50 -9.60
N HIS A 606 27.57 29.61 -8.98
CA HIS A 606 26.67 30.58 -8.39
C HIS A 606 25.71 31.14 -9.46
N SER A 607 24.41 30.88 -9.34
CA SER A 607 23.40 31.44 -10.25
C SER A 607 22.22 31.97 -9.43
N ASP A 608 22.13 33.31 -9.40
CA ASP A 608 21.06 34.11 -8.79
C ASP A 608 20.71 33.84 -7.30
N PHE A 609 20.09 34.82 -6.65
CA PHE A 609 19.57 34.68 -5.28
C PHE A 609 18.16 35.25 -5.21
N LYS A 610 17.32 34.63 -4.38
CA LYS A 610 15.97 35.11 -4.10
C LYS A 610 15.97 35.90 -2.79
N TRP A 611 14.97 36.74 -2.56
CA TRP A 611 14.81 37.44 -1.29
C TRP A 611 13.72 36.78 -0.46
N VAL A 612 13.98 36.59 0.84
CA VAL A 612 13.05 35.93 1.76
C VAL A 612 12.79 36.79 2.98
N GLU A 613 11.54 36.79 3.45
CA GLU A 613 11.10 37.43 4.69
C GLU A 613 11.25 36.43 5.84
N LEU A 614 12.10 36.74 6.82
CA LEU A 614 12.34 35.86 7.96
C LEU A 614 11.11 35.75 8.88
N PRO A 615 10.96 34.65 9.64
CA PRO A 615 9.94 34.52 10.67
C PRO A 615 9.92 35.72 11.63
N PHE A 616 8.74 36.13 12.09
CA PHE A 616 8.52 37.38 12.86
C PHE A 616 9.38 37.51 14.13
N HIS A 617 9.85 36.40 14.68
CA HIS A 617 10.70 36.37 15.88
C HIS A 617 12.19 36.59 15.59
N ILE A 618 12.59 36.70 14.31
CA ILE A 618 13.98 36.85 13.88
C ILE A 618 14.14 38.19 13.18
N THR A 619 15.03 39.04 13.72
CA THR A 619 15.32 40.35 13.14
C THR A 619 16.32 40.22 11.99
N THR A 620 15.99 40.81 10.83
CA THR A 620 16.92 40.91 9.70
C THR A 620 18.09 41.83 10.04
N LYS A 621 19.31 41.44 9.65
CA LYS A 621 20.52 42.25 9.82
C LYS A 621 21.34 42.21 8.54
N GLU A 622 22.12 43.25 8.32
CA GLU A 622 23.07 43.28 7.21
C GLU A 622 24.07 42.12 7.32
N GLY A 623 24.33 41.45 6.19
CA GLY A 623 25.19 40.27 6.13
C GLY A 623 24.52 38.95 6.52
N TYR A 624 23.23 38.95 6.88
CA TYR A 624 22.49 37.69 7.07
C TYR A 624 22.09 37.09 5.72
N PHE A 625 22.10 35.77 5.61
CA PHE A 625 21.63 35.05 4.42
C PHE A 625 21.12 33.66 4.80
N VAL A 626 20.27 33.09 3.95
CA VAL A 626 19.70 31.75 4.15
C VAL A 626 20.27 30.80 3.12
N CYS A 627 20.56 29.58 3.56
CA CYS A 627 21.05 28.49 2.71
C CYS A 627 20.35 27.20 3.12
N LYS A 628 20.10 26.31 2.17
CA LYS A 628 19.57 24.97 2.46
C LYS A 628 20.73 24.04 2.84
N ILE A 629 20.53 23.21 3.84
CA ILE A 629 21.50 22.21 4.29
C ILE A 629 20.95 20.82 3.97
N GLU A 630 21.73 20.00 3.27
CA GLU A 630 21.37 18.61 2.97
C GLU A 630 22.45 17.65 3.47
N GLY A 631 22.02 16.56 4.10
CA GLY A 631 22.86 15.53 4.69
C GLY A 631 22.67 15.37 6.21
N GLU A 632 23.22 14.30 6.76
CA GLU A 632 22.97 13.86 8.14
C GLU A 632 24.15 14.07 9.11
N SER A 633 25.30 14.57 8.66
CA SER A 633 26.48 14.75 9.54
C SER A 633 26.32 15.82 10.64
N MET A 634 25.25 16.63 10.61
CA MET A 634 24.98 17.67 11.61
C MET A 634 23.67 17.46 12.37
N ASN A 635 23.05 16.28 12.26
CA ASN A 635 21.68 16.00 12.72
C ASN A 635 21.44 16.08 14.24
N LYS A 636 22.46 16.29 15.07
CA LYS A 636 22.27 16.67 16.49
C LYS A 636 21.76 18.10 16.67
N ILE A 637 22.06 18.99 15.71
CA ILE A 637 21.73 20.42 15.79
C ILE A 637 20.93 20.89 14.57
N ILE A 638 21.28 20.39 13.38
CA ILE A 638 20.68 20.79 12.11
C ILE A 638 20.08 19.54 11.44
N PRO A 639 18.74 19.38 11.45
CA PRO A 639 18.08 18.32 10.71
C PRO A 639 18.39 18.41 9.21
N ASN A 640 18.39 17.26 8.54
CA ASN A 640 18.57 17.18 7.11
C ASN A 640 17.43 17.90 6.35
N GLY A 641 17.78 18.70 5.35
CA GLY A 641 16.83 19.48 4.53
C GLY A 641 16.42 20.81 5.15
N SER A 642 16.98 21.17 6.31
CA SER A 642 16.71 22.45 6.99
C SER A 642 17.21 23.66 6.20
N TYR A 643 16.43 24.74 6.25
CA TYR A 643 16.93 26.06 5.89
C TYR A 643 17.58 26.69 7.12
N CYS A 644 18.82 27.14 6.97
CA CYS A 644 19.58 27.72 8.07
C CYS A 644 19.91 29.17 7.79
N LEU A 645 19.80 30.00 8.82
CA LEU A 645 20.22 31.38 8.81
C LEU A 645 21.70 31.47 9.16
N PHE A 646 22.45 32.17 8.32
CA PHE A 646 23.88 32.42 8.51
C PHE A 646 24.14 33.91 8.60
N LYS A 647 25.13 34.25 9.40
CA LYS A 647 25.76 35.57 9.40
C LYS A 647 27.05 35.48 8.60
N LYS A 648 27.21 36.35 7.60
CA LYS A 648 28.45 36.48 6.82
C LYS A 648 29.66 36.68 7.73
N ASP A 649 30.71 35.92 7.49
CA ASP A 649 31.92 35.99 8.30
C ASP A 649 32.60 37.37 8.15
N SER A 650 32.93 37.98 9.28
CA SER A 650 33.60 39.30 9.37
C SER A 650 34.99 39.21 10.00
N GLY A 651 35.50 37.99 10.21
CA GLY A 651 36.75 37.74 10.93
C GLY A 651 36.56 37.64 12.46
N GLY A 652 37.54 37.02 13.13
CA GLY A 652 37.52 36.74 14.57
C GLY A 652 37.72 35.26 14.90
N SER A 653 37.56 34.87 16.17
CA SER A 653 37.64 33.45 16.56
C SER A 653 36.38 32.68 16.13
N ARG A 654 36.61 31.56 15.46
CA ARG A 654 35.59 30.62 14.95
C ARG A 654 35.59 29.30 15.72
N ASN A 655 36.51 29.14 16.67
CA ASN A 655 36.69 27.91 17.44
C ASN A 655 35.43 27.55 18.23
N GLY A 656 34.92 26.34 18.04
CA GLY A 656 33.68 25.84 18.63
C GLY A 656 32.39 26.38 18.00
N LYS A 657 32.47 27.10 16.86
CA LYS A 657 31.28 27.57 16.14
C LYS A 657 30.95 26.65 14.98
N ILE A 658 29.66 26.51 14.67
CA ILE A 658 29.23 25.89 13.42
C ILE A 658 29.38 26.91 12.29
N VAL A 659 30.09 26.53 11.24
CA VAL A 659 30.43 27.40 10.12
C VAL A 659 30.07 26.76 8.79
N LEU A 660 29.66 27.60 7.84
CA LEU A 660 29.55 27.25 6.43
C LEU A 660 30.89 27.58 5.76
N VAL A 661 31.48 26.57 5.16
CA VAL A 661 32.83 26.61 4.62
C VAL A 661 32.84 26.29 3.14
N GLU A 662 33.59 27.06 2.39
CA GLU A 662 33.88 26.91 0.98
C GLU A 662 35.31 26.41 0.80
N SER A 663 35.50 25.45 -0.09
CA SER A 663 36.83 25.01 -0.53
C SER A 663 36.93 25.08 -2.05
N MET A 664 38.02 25.67 -2.56
CA MET A 664 38.36 25.76 -3.97
C MET A 664 39.61 24.92 -4.24
N ASN A 665 39.56 23.93 -5.12
CA ASN A 665 40.77 23.21 -5.52
C ASN A 665 41.49 24.00 -6.63
N ILE A 666 42.79 24.31 -6.43
CA ILE A 666 43.59 25.27 -7.22
C ILE A 666 43.61 24.97 -8.74
N GLN A 667 43.29 23.74 -9.17
CA GLN A 667 43.37 23.34 -10.58
C GLN A 667 42.17 23.74 -11.46
N ASP A 668 41.04 24.19 -10.92
CA ASP A 668 39.84 24.46 -11.74
C ASP A 668 38.93 25.55 -11.14
N ALA A 669 39.42 26.79 -11.09
CA ALA A 669 38.62 27.96 -10.69
C ALA A 669 37.40 28.23 -11.62
N ASP A 670 37.37 27.63 -12.82
CA ASP A 670 36.30 27.76 -13.81
C ASP A 670 35.11 26.78 -13.58
N PHE A 671 35.20 25.83 -12.63
CA PHE A 671 34.19 24.77 -12.44
C PHE A 671 33.34 24.87 -11.15
N GLY A 672 33.55 25.86 -10.27
CA GLY A 672 32.72 26.13 -9.09
C GLY A 672 33.44 25.86 -7.76
N ALA A 673 32.68 25.83 -6.65
CA ALA A 673 33.21 25.56 -5.31
C ALA A 673 32.36 24.54 -4.54
N GLY A 674 32.99 23.79 -3.63
CA GLY A 674 32.32 22.83 -2.75
C GLY A 674 32.01 23.47 -1.39
N TYR A 675 30.82 23.18 -0.84
CA TYR A 675 30.36 23.73 0.44
C TYR A 675 30.11 22.65 1.48
N THR A 676 30.50 22.92 2.72
CA THR A 676 30.24 22.03 3.87
C THR A 676 29.88 22.83 5.12
N ILE A 677 29.13 22.21 6.03
CA ILE A 677 28.80 22.76 7.34
C ILE A 677 29.27 21.83 8.45
N LYS A 678 30.07 22.38 9.37
CA LYS A 678 30.72 21.64 10.46
C LYS A 678 31.03 22.54 11.64
N GLU A 679 31.27 21.95 12.80
CA GLU A 679 31.84 22.68 13.94
C GLU A 679 33.34 22.90 13.72
N TYR A 680 33.79 24.15 13.77
CA TYR A 680 35.16 24.54 13.47
C TYR A 680 36.04 24.51 14.71
N HIS A 681 37.18 23.83 14.62
CA HIS A 681 38.25 23.89 15.61
C HIS A 681 39.58 24.25 14.95
N SER A 682 40.39 25.08 15.58
CA SER A 682 41.73 25.42 15.09
C SER A 682 42.78 25.34 16.19
N THR A 683 43.90 24.71 15.87
CA THR A 683 45.11 24.71 16.70
C THR A 683 46.06 25.77 16.17
N LYS A 684 46.65 26.58 17.05
CA LYS A 684 47.56 27.67 16.67
C LYS A 684 48.93 27.47 17.30
N ASN A 685 49.99 27.70 16.53
CA ASN A 685 51.34 27.86 17.06
C ASN A 685 51.59 29.35 17.35
N ILE A 686 52.23 29.63 18.48
CA ILE A 686 52.61 30.99 18.89
C ILE A 686 54.13 30.98 19.07
N GLU A 687 54.85 31.61 18.15
CA GLU A 687 56.29 31.88 18.26
C GLU A 687 56.55 33.36 17.96
N ASN A 688 57.31 34.03 18.84
CA ASN A 688 57.78 35.41 18.65
C ASN A 688 56.69 36.45 18.28
N ASP A 689 55.55 36.45 18.99
CA ASP A 689 54.40 37.35 18.76
C ASP A 689 53.73 37.24 17.37
N GLN A 690 54.06 36.23 16.57
CA GLN A 690 53.33 35.82 15.37
C GLN A 690 52.55 34.54 15.65
N TRP A 691 51.32 34.48 15.16
CA TRP A 691 50.45 33.31 15.31
C TRP A 691 50.15 32.73 13.93
N ASP A 692 50.32 31.41 13.81
CA ASP A 692 49.97 30.68 12.59
C ASP A 692 49.08 29.48 12.91
N HIS A 693 48.24 29.10 11.95
CA HIS A 693 47.37 27.93 12.08
C HIS A 693 48.19 26.66 11.89
N GLN A 694 48.22 25.80 12.91
CA GLN A 694 48.88 24.50 12.82
C GLN A 694 47.98 23.44 12.19
N ALA A 695 46.68 23.49 12.47
CA ALA A 695 45.66 22.62 11.87
C ALA A 695 44.26 23.21 12.03
N ILE A 696 43.38 22.92 11.07
CA ILE A 696 41.94 23.16 11.17
C ILE A 696 41.22 21.82 11.16
N VAL A 697 40.28 21.63 12.09
CA VAL A 697 39.44 20.43 12.17
C VAL A 697 37.97 20.84 12.06
N LEU A 698 37.28 20.29 11.06
CA LEU A 698 35.85 20.48 10.86
C LEU A 698 35.11 19.22 11.33
N LYS A 699 34.44 19.32 12.48
CA LYS A 699 33.81 18.19 13.17
C LYS A 699 32.34 18.02 12.80
N PRO A 700 31.88 16.80 12.50
CA PRO A 700 30.47 16.49 12.37
C PRO A 700 29.79 16.45 13.75
N LEU A 701 28.53 16.86 13.80
CA LEU A 701 27.69 16.77 14.99
C LEU A 701 26.49 15.85 14.67
N SER A 702 26.77 14.55 14.53
CA SER A 702 25.76 13.54 14.18
C SER A 702 25.48 12.53 15.30
N TYR A 703 24.29 11.93 15.29
CA TYR A 703 23.97 10.73 16.04
C TYR A 703 24.62 9.47 15.44
N ASN A 704 24.98 9.48 14.15
CA ASN A 704 25.76 8.42 13.53
C ASN A 704 27.26 8.66 13.76
N ILE A 705 27.95 7.68 14.34
CA ILE A 705 29.38 7.73 14.64
C ILE A 705 30.29 7.47 13.43
N GLU A 706 29.73 7.08 12.28
CA GLU A 706 30.50 6.79 11.05
C GLU A 706 30.99 8.06 10.33
N TYR A 707 30.48 9.24 10.68
CA TYR A 707 30.97 10.50 10.13
C TYR A 707 32.29 10.89 10.79
N ASN A 708 33.35 11.01 9.99
CA ASN A 708 34.69 11.38 10.46
C ASN A 708 34.93 12.88 10.41
N ASP A 709 35.86 13.35 11.23
CA ASP A 709 36.39 14.71 11.22
C ASP A 709 37.10 15.00 9.88
N ILE A 710 36.99 16.22 9.37
CA ILE A 710 37.81 16.70 8.25
C ILE A 710 38.98 17.46 8.85
N GLU A 711 40.17 16.88 8.80
CA GLU A 711 41.40 17.49 9.28
C GLU A 711 42.15 18.10 8.10
N LEU A 712 42.56 19.36 8.23
CA LEU A 712 43.32 20.11 7.24
C LEU A 712 44.62 20.59 7.90
N VAL A 713 45.75 20.21 7.30
CA VAL A 713 47.10 20.50 7.78
C VAL A 713 47.91 21.21 6.70
N ASP A 714 48.94 21.96 7.10
CA ASP A 714 49.84 22.68 6.19
C ASP A 714 49.09 23.56 5.16
N ASP A 715 49.47 23.57 3.89
CA ASP A 715 48.91 24.48 2.87
C ASP A 715 47.43 24.18 2.51
N GLU A 716 46.82 23.12 3.04
CA GLU A 716 45.44 22.71 2.70
C GLU A 716 44.38 23.71 3.17
N PHE A 717 44.67 24.50 4.22
CA PHE A 717 43.75 25.52 4.71
C PHE A 717 43.82 26.85 3.95
N GLU A 718 44.82 27.07 3.08
CA GLU A 718 44.91 28.29 2.27
C GLU A 718 43.74 28.41 1.28
N ASN A 719 43.19 27.27 0.87
CA ASN A 719 42.05 27.15 -0.05
C ASN A 719 40.68 27.16 0.63
N LEU A 720 40.67 27.26 1.96
CA LEU A 720 39.47 27.15 2.77
C LEU A 720 38.97 28.52 3.21
N LYS A 721 37.74 28.85 2.83
CA LYS A 721 37.12 30.13 3.17
C LYS A 721 35.85 29.92 3.98
N VAL A 722 35.80 30.50 5.17
CA VAL A 722 34.56 30.55 5.95
C VAL A 722 33.66 31.64 5.36
N ILE A 723 32.48 31.25 4.89
CA ILE A 723 31.51 32.18 4.29
C ILE A 723 30.53 32.70 5.33
N GLY A 724 30.11 31.84 6.25
CA GLY A 724 29.09 32.19 7.22
C GLY A 724 29.22 31.43 8.54
N ILE A 725 28.72 32.04 9.60
CA ILE A 725 28.56 31.45 10.91
C ILE A 725 27.07 31.13 11.09
N PHE A 726 26.77 29.89 11.49
CA PHE A 726 25.41 29.42 11.72
C PHE A 726 24.78 30.17 12.91
N GLU A 727 23.57 30.69 12.72
CA GLU A 727 22.80 31.37 13.76
C GLU A 727 21.66 30.47 14.29
N CYS A 728 20.80 29.99 13.39
CA CYS A 728 19.69 29.09 13.74
C CYS A 728 19.13 28.33 12.53
N VAL A 729 18.33 27.30 12.82
CA VAL A 729 17.41 26.68 11.86
C VAL A 729 16.13 27.52 11.80
N LEU A 730 15.63 27.74 10.58
CA LEU A 730 14.41 28.51 10.31
C LEU A 730 13.15 27.66 10.27
#